data_AF-A0A9D0AUY5-F1
#
_entry.id   AF-A0A9D0AUY5-F1
#
_cell.length_a   1.000
_cell.length_b   1.000
_cell.length_c   1.000
_cell.angle_alpha   90.00
_cell.angle_beta   90.00
_cell.angle_gamma   90.00
#
_symmetry.space_group_name_H-M   'P 1'
#
loop_
_entity.id
_entity.type
_entity.pdbx_description
1 polymer ?
#
loop_
_entity_poly.entity_id
_entity_poly.type
_entity_poly.pdbx_seq_one_letter_code
_entity_poly.pdbx_strand_id
1 'polypeptide(L)'
;MKYLLILVLFNTNLYAEIILDNTLNDGILNGPDYAIGAELGQQYGNNLFHSFAQFNLNSNESATFSGPDNINNIISRVTGGSISNIDGTLTNTIPNSNFYLINPAGLIFGPNAVLDMQGSFHASSADILYLQDGGQFNASNPQNSNLTVAPVADFGFLTNSPAALSIENNRKIATPIGKTFSLIGGDINIHKSRITAASGKINIVSVAGKDKISALSPTSNQAGNITIHNSLITVSGGDSSGGIFIQAEKLLIENESIIAANTRNANDAGNINIKANELLLTGASRLMSSTTASGDGGNITLNVKGITEFSGDKIKTNGSFSASGINTSARSSGNAGKVNIKTGSLKLADGASINATVYNSGQGGNIYIKATGNINLSGIGNLKQGSSIAANTRGKAGDAGTGGEITMEAKNIRLNDGALIGSNAIGTGQGGKIVMKADSITLTGNDKRGVNSGISSIAYSSGDGGTITLTAKQLNILNGTNVNVLSGGTGQGGNINIQADNIKLTGINAAKNGSRIVANAQGKAINAGDGGTIKISAKNLQLSDGAQIGTATFGSGQGGIIIVDVETANISGKDQSKNTYRSGIITESATEKSGNAGTIILTANSLNLDTEALITTKTFGTGTGGNMTIQTETLRLSNNSLISARSEGSGNAGQIQLTIGNKLYLTDSIIETSAIQADGGNMSINSLGYVYLSNSQISTSVNENFGNGGNITLQPEFVVLNQGKIFAKAKKGAGGNINILTNGIYNFNKVPISEVISASSEFGLDGIVAIETPDENLAESLYIMSDSFSDASGLLNTPCSHRIATNLSSFTIKVSEGVPSSFADYLPSGPLLAEQLDMKAQLSMNWTPPTNIYKVKSSCSLSGQLMI
;
A
#
# COMPACT_ATOMS: atom_id res chain seq x y z
N MET A 1 70.57 53.39 -25.12
CA MET A 1 69.69 53.42 -23.93
C MET A 1 68.53 52.47 -24.14
N LYS A 2 68.49 51.35 -23.41
CA LYS A 2 67.27 50.57 -23.15
C LYS A 2 67.54 49.77 -21.88
N TYR A 3 66.91 50.18 -20.79
CA TYR A 3 67.05 49.58 -19.46
C TYR A 3 66.45 48.17 -19.45
N LEU A 4 67.24 47.21 -18.98
CA LEU A 4 66.82 45.86 -18.66
C LEU A 4 66.16 45.90 -17.26
N LEU A 5 64.83 45.84 -17.20
CA LEU A 5 64.08 45.74 -15.96
C LEU A 5 63.98 44.25 -15.59
N ILE A 6 64.81 43.80 -14.65
CA ILE A 6 64.72 42.47 -14.04
C ILE A 6 63.58 42.52 -13.02
N LEU A 7 62.45 41.90 -13.36
CA LEU A 7 61.33 41.69 -12.44
C LEU A 7 61.63 40.44 -11.60
N VAL A 8 62.12 40.64 -10.38
CA VAL A 8 62.29 39.58 -9.38
C VAL A 8 60.90 39.20 -8.86
N LEU A 9 60.36 38.08 -9.35
CA LEU A 9 59.20 37.42 -8.76
C LEU A 9 59.63 36.80 -7.43
N PHE A 10 59.39 37.49 -6.32
CA PHE A 10 59.36 36.86 -5.01
C PHE A 10 58.13 35.95 -4.95
N ASN A 11 58.34 34.64 -5.09
CA ASN A 11 57.37 33.65 -4.63
C ASN A 11 57.34 33.73 -3.09
N THR A 12 56.44 34.54 -2.54
CA THR A 12 56.04 34.37 -1.14
C THR A 12 55.20 33.11 -1.08
N ASN A 13 55.83 31.96 -0.84
CA ASN A 13 55.11 30.80 -0.33
C ASN A 13 54.48 31.26 0.99
N LEU A 14 53.16 31.50 1.01
CA LEU A 14 52.43 31.60 2.27
C LEU A 14 52.51 30.22 2.91
N TYR A 15 53.41 30.06 3.89
CA TYR A 15 53.39 28.91 4.76
C TYR A 15 52.05 28.89 5.51
N ALA A 16 51.46 27.72 5.69
CA ALA A 16 50.47 27.56 6.73
C ALA A 16 51.23 27.67 8.05
N GLU A 17 50.70 28.45 8.98
CA GLU A 17 51.42 28.80 10.21
C GLU A 17 50.53 28.48 11.41
N ILE A 18 51.13 27.85 12.42
CA ILE A 18 50.55 27.74 13.76
C ILE A 18 51.20 28.81 14.63
N ILE A 19 50.38 29.76 15.10
CA ILE A 19 50.82 30.91 15.87
C ILE A 19 50.09 30.90 17.20
N LEU A 20 50.82 30.98 18.32
CA LEU A 20 50.22 31.14 19.65
C LEU A 20 49.59 32.54 19.78
N ASP A 21 48.48 32.67 20.52
CA ASP A 21 47.90 33.99 20.80
C ASP A 21 48.44 34.64 22.08
N ASN A 22 49.36 33.95 22.76
CA ASN A 22 50.03 34.38 23.99
C ASN A 22 49.08 34.66 25.17
N THR A 23 47.85 34.14 25.13
CA THR A 23 46.88 34.30 26.22
C THR A 23 47.02 33.25 27.33
N LEU A 24 47.68 32.12 27.05
CA LEU A 24 47.96 31.06 28.03
C LEU A 24 49.45 30.95 28.34
N ASN A 25 50.28 30.90 27.31
CA ASN A 25 51.74 30.95 27.39
C ASN A 25 52.29 31.50 26.06
N ASP A 26 53.51 32.04 26.12
CA ASP A 26 54.25 32.53 24.95
C ASP A 26 55.22 31.45 24.45
N GLY A 27 55.57 31.52 23.17
CA GLY A 27 56.45 30.54 22.53
C GLY A 27 56.49 30.68 21.02
N ILE A 28 57.47 30.02 20.40
CA ILE A 28 57.63 29.98 18.95
C ILE A 28 57.47 28.54 18.50
N LEU A 29 56.55 28.33 17.56
CA LEU A 29 56.29 27.04 16.92
C LEU A 29 56.97 27.03 15.56
N ASN A 30 57.99 26.18 15.40
CA ASN A 30 58.71 26.04 14.15
C ASN A 30 58.12 24.89 13.33
N GLY A 31 57.68 25.18 12.10
CA GLY A 31 57.26 24.17 11.14
C GLY A 31 58.43 23.48 10.45
N PRO A 32 58.17 22.43 9.65
CA PRO A 32 56.85 21.90 9.30
C PRO A 32 56.25 20.94 10.34
N ASP A 33 57.04 20.47 11.31
CA ASP A 33 56.62 19.56 12.37
C ASP A 33 56.50 20.31 13.70
N TYR A 34 55.31 20.87 13.95
CA TYR A 34 55.02 21.69 15.11
C TYR A 34 54.88 20.82 16.37
N ALA A 35 55.86 20.90 17.27
CA ALA A 35 55.81 20.25 18.58
C ALA A 35 55.06 21.13 19.59
N ILE A 36 53.91 20.65 20.08
CA ILE A 36 53.01 21.38 20.99
C ILE A 36 52.98 20.64 22.33
N GLY A 37 54.00 20.88 23.16
CA GLY A 37 54.09 20.29 24.50
C GLY A 37 53.29 21.04 25.55
N ALA A 38 53.12 20.43 26.73
CA ALA A 38 52.37 21.01 27.85
C ALA A 38 52.91 22.38 28.31
N GLU A 39 54.19 22.66 28.07
CA GLU A 39 54.84 23.94 28.35
C GLU A 39 54.30 25.11 27.52
N LEU A 40 53.69 24.85 26.36
CA LEU A 40 53.04 25.85 25.51
C LEU A 40 51.55 26.03 25.85
N GLY A 41 51.07 25.38 26.90
CA GLY A 41 49.69 25.44 27.38
C GLY A 41 49.60 25.66 28.88
N GLN A 42 48.41 25.47 29.44
CA GLN A 42 48.20 25.48 30.89
C GLN A 42 47.44 24.23 31.32
N GLN A 43 47.97 23.53 32.33
CA GLN A 43 47.35 22.35 32.91
C GLN A 43 46.55 22.70 34.16
N TYR A 44 45.28 22.27 34.19
CA TYR A 44 44.42 22.31 35.37
C TYR A 44 43.88 20.91 35.64
N GLY A 45 44.46 20.23 36.63
CA GLY A 45 44.13 18.84 36.93
C GLY A 45 44.42 17.94 35.73
N ASN A 46 43.37 17.33 35.17
CA ASN A 46 43.46 16.43 34.02
C ASN A 46 43.09 17.12 32.68
N ASN A 47 42.96 18.45 32.66
CA ASN A 47 42.76 19.23 31.44
C ASN A 47 44.05 19.97 31.07
N LEU A 48 44.43 19.93 29.79
CA LEU A 48 45.53 20.70 29.22
C LEU A 48 44.98 21.67 28.17
N PHE A 49 45.11 22.98 28.41
CA PHE A 49 44.56 24.02 27.56
C PHE A 49 45.63 24.64 26.65
N HIS A 50 45.32 24.82 25.37
CA HIS A 50 46.15 25.50 24.38
C HIS A 50 45.39 26.59 23.63
N SER A 51 46.09 27.65 23.24
CA SER A 51 45.47 28.82 22.60
C SER A 51 46.33 29.35 21.44
N PHE A 52 45.69 29.51 20.30
CA PHE A 52 46.35 29.86 19.04
C PHE A 52 45.71 31.11 18.42
N ALA A 53 46.52 32.03 17.91
CA ALA A 53 46.04 33.10 17.05
C ALA A 53 45.66 32.52 15.68
N GLN A 54 46.48 31.61 15.16
CA GLN A 54 46.28 30.95 13.88
C GLN A 54 46.63 29.46 14.01
N PHE A 55 45.84 28.60 13.39
CA PHE A 55 46.10 27.16 13.40
C PHE A 55 45.75 26.59 12.02
N ASN A 56 46.76 26.47 11.17
CA ASN A 56 46.66 25.85 9.85
C ASN A 56 47.76 24.80 9.69
N LEU A 57 47.50 23.78 8.88
CA LEU A 57 48.46 22.74 8.52
C LEU A 57 48.38 22.48 7.02
N ASN A 58 49.50 22.62 6.31
CA ASN A 58 49.62 22.14 4.93
C ASN A 58 49.78 20.63 4.86
N SER A 59 49.67 20.05 3.66
CA SER A 59 49.72 18.59 3.41
C SER A 59 50.95 17.86 3.97
N ASN A 60 52.07 18.57 4.12
CA ASN A 60 53.36 18.01 4.56
C ASN A 60 53.75 18.48 5.96
N GLU A 61 52.83 19.15 6.67
CA GLU A 61 53.05 19.65 8.03
C GLU A 61 52.36 18.75 9.04
N SER A 62 52.86 18.78 10.28
CA SER A 62 52.28 18.04 11.40
C SER A 62 52.19 18.91 12.65
N ALA A 63 51.16 18.69 13.48
CA ALA A 63 51.06 19.24 14.82
C ALA A 63 50.96 18.11 15.83
N THR A 64 51.97 17.98 16.70
CA THR A 64 52.07 16.90 17.68
C THR A 64 51.87 17.45 19.09
N PHE A 65 50.73 17.11 19.69
CA PHE A 65 50.40 17.45 21.07
C PHE A 65 50.93 16.38 22.03
N SER A 66 51.64 16.82 23.07
CA SER A 66 52.27 15.95 24.07
C SER A 66 52.16 16.54 25.47
N GLY A 67 52.25 15.68 26.49
CA GLY A 67 52.12 16.09 27.89
C GLY A 67 52.07 14.90 28.84
N PRO A 68 51.81 15.14 30.13
CA PRO A 68 51.73 14.08 31.14
C PRO A 68 50.60 13.07 30.88
N ASP A 69 50.84 11.80 31.24
CA ASP A 69 49.87 10.70 31.02
C ASP A 69 48.55 10.86 31.80
N ASN A 70 48.48 11.73 32.80
CA ASN A 70 47.26 11.97 33.59
C ASN A 70 46.27 12.94 32.90
N ILE A 71 46.63 13.51 31.74
CA ILE A 71 45.73 14.40 31.01
C ILE A 71 44.62 13.58 30.33
N ASN A 72 43.38 13.89 30.69
CA ASN A 72 42.18 13.30 30.11
C ASN A 72 41.68 14.10 28.90
N ASN A 73 41.89 15.42 28.86
CA ASN A 73 41.43 16.28 27.79
C ASN A 73 42.50 17.30 27.39
N ILE A 74 42.83 17.34 26.10
CA ILE A 74 43.53 18.45 25.45
C ILE A 74 42.46 19.37 24.87
N ILE A 75 42.46 20.63 25.27
CA ILE A 75 41.42 21.61 24.95
C ILE A 75 42.06 22.80 24.25
N SER A 76 41.83 22.92 22.94
CA SER A 76 42.47 23.91 22.08
C SER A 76 41.46 24.90 21.50
N ARG A 77 41.84 26.18 21.43
CA ARG A 77 41.06 27.24 20.78
C ARG A 77 41.87 28.05 19.77
N VAL A 78 41.21 28.60 18.76
CA VAL A 78 41.77 29.57 17.81
C VAL A 78 41.06 30.91 17.94
N THR A 79 41.82 32.01 18.05
CA THR A 79 41.31 33.32 18.48
C THR A 79 41.53 34.45 17.46
N GLY A 80 42.38 34.25 16.44
CA GLY A 80 42.75 35.30 15.46
C GLY A 80 41.76 35.54 14.32
N GLY A 81 40.54 35.00 14.41
CA GLY A 81 39.45 35.29 13.48
C GLY A 81 39.59 34.74 12.06
N SER A 82 40.61 33.92 11.80
CA SER A 82 40.83 33.25 10.52
C SER A 82 40.38 31.79 10.56
N ILE A 83 39.86 31.29 9.44
CA ILE A 83 39.49 29.89 9.29
C ILE A 83 40.71 28.98 9.47
N SER A 84 40.52 27.81 10.08
CA SER A 84 41.57 26.80 10.22
C SER A 84 41.50 25.79 9.07
N ASN A 85 42.49 25.83 8.19
CA ASN A 85 42.70 24.85 7.12
C ASN A 85 43.67 23.76 7.59
N ILE A 86 43.15 22.56 7.79
CA ILE A 86 43.88 21.38 8.28
C ILE A 86 44.01 20.40 7.12
N ASP A 87 45.12 20.46 6.40
CA ASP A 87 45.49 19.49 5.36
C ASP A 87 46.65 18.58 5.81
N GLY A 88 47.28 18.84 6.95
CA GLY A 88 48.38 18.03 7.49
C GLY A 88 47.97 17.00 8.55
N THR A 89 48.95 16.48 9.30
CA THR A 89 48.71 15.49 10.36
C THR A 89 48.51 16.16 11.71
N LEU A 90 47.41 15.85 12.40
CA LEU A 90 47.18 16.24 13.78
C LEU A 90 47.39 15.00 14.67
N THR A 91 48.37 15.06 15.55
CA THR A 91 48.75 13.96 16.45
C THR A 91 48.57 14.35 17.90
N ASN A 92 48.08 13.43 18.70
CA ASN A 92 48.13 13.48 20.16
C ASN A 92 48.84 12.22 20.65
N THR A 93 49.85 12.37 21.52
CA THR A 93 50.63 11.25 22.06
C THR A 93 50.22 10.85 23.48
N ILE A 94 49.33 11.61 24.14
CA ILE A 94 48.92 11.37 25.51
C ILE A 94 47.91 10.21 25.56
N PRO A 95 48.19 9.11 26.29
CA PRO A 95 47.34 7.93 26.30
C PRO A 95 45.87 8.22 26.67
N ASN A 96 44.93 7.70 25.87
CA ASN A 96 43.48 7.79 26.08
C ASN A 96 42.88 9.22 26.17
N SER A 97 43.65 10.29 25.95
CA SER A 97 43.16 11.65 26.13
C SER A 97 42.27 12.11 24.96
N ASN A 98 41.17 12.79 25.27
CA ASN A 98 40.28 13.39 24.29
C ASN A 98 40.86 14.72 23.79
N PHE A 99 40.58 15.07 22.54
CA PHE A 99 41.04 16.30 21.92
C PHE A 99 39.86 17.16 21.50
N TYR A 100 39.83 18.40 21.98
CA TYR A 100 38.85 19.42 21.61
C TYR A 100 39.54 20.54 20.83
N LEU A 101 38.99 20.91 19.68
CA LEU A 101 39.43 22.05 18.88
C LEU A 101 38.23 22.94 18.56
N ILE A 102 38.28 24.20 19.00
CA ILE A 102 37.29 25.20 18.63
C ILE A 102 37.91 26.33 17.81
N ASN A 103 37.23 26.74 16.73
CA ASN A 103 37.55 27.95 15.98
C ASN A 103 36.26 28.63 15.51
N PRO A 104 35.86 29.78 16.09
CA PRO A 104 34.64 30.51 15.71
C PRO A 104 34.59 30.93 14.24
N ALA A 105 35.74 31.04 13.56
CA ALA A 105 35.86 31.35 12.15
C ALA A 105 35.69 30.13 11.22
N GLY A 106 35.59 28.92 11.77
CA GLY A 106 35.34 27.68 11.03
C GLY A 106 36.58 26.79 10.87
N LEU A 107 36.35 25.58 10.34
CA LEU A 107 37.39 24.54 10.13
C LEU A 107 37.18 23.85 8.77
N ILE A 108 38.28 23.59 8.07
CA ILE A 108 38.34 22.79 6.85
C ILE A 108 39.32 21.65 7.07
N PHE A 109 38.89 20.41 6.87
CA PHE A 109 39.78 19.26 6.77
C PHE A 109 40.01 18.93 5.29
N GLY A 110 41.23 19.17 4.81
CA GLY A 110 41.63 18.96 3.42
C GLY A 110 41.89 17.49 3.08
N PRO A 111 42.24 17.19 1.80
CA PRO A 111 42.41 15.82 1.32
C PRO A 111 43.48 14.99 2.04
N ASN A 112 44.52 15.65 2.56
CA ASN A 112 45.68 15.03 3.18
C ASN A 112 45.56 14.95 4.71
N ALA A 113 44.54 15.57 5.30
CA ALA A 113 44.37 15.65 6.75
C ALA A 113 44.34 14.26 7.40
N VAL A 114 45.11 14.05 8.46
CA VAL A 114 45.14 12.81 9.25
C VAL A 114 44.92 13.12 10.72
N LEU A 115 44.08 12.32 11.37
CA LEU A 115 43.90 12.35 12.82
C LEU A 115 44.61 11.13 13.42
N ASP A 116 45.71 11.36 14.12
CA ASP A 116 46.45 10.35 14.88
C ASP A 116 46.21 10.57 16.39
N MET A 117 45.05 10.11 16.85
CA MET A 117 44.51 10.41 18.19
C MET A 117 44.65 9.21 19.12
N GLN A 118 44.84 9.43 20.42
CA GLN A 118 44.74 8.36 21.45
C GLN A 118 43.32 8.22 22.05
N GLY A 119 42.48 9.24 21.93
CA GLY A 119 41.13 9.28 22.49
C GLY A 119 40.07 9.79 21.52
N SER A 120 39.01 10.39 22.05
CA SER A 120 37.95 10.99 21.21
C SER A 120 38.40 12.31 20.61
N PHE A 121 37.88 12.65 19.43
CA PHE A 121 38.16 13.91 18.75
C PHE A 121 36.88 14.73 18.59
N HIS A 122 36.94 15.99 18.98
CA HIS A 122 35.83 16.93 18.95
C HIS A 122 36.26 18.23 18.27
N ALA A 123 35.65 18.56 17.14
CA ALA A 123 35.90 19.78 16.39
C ALA A 123 34.64 20.65 16.34
N SER A 124 34.80 21.96 16.52
CA SER A 124 33.65 22.87 16.58
C SER A 124 33.94 24.29 16.11
N SER A 125 32.91 24.99 15.62
CA SER A 125 32.93 26.44 15.40
C SER A 125 32.37 27.24 16.58
N ALA A 126 32.32 26.65 17.78
CA ALA A 126 31.82 27.30 18.98
C ALA A 126 32.69 28.48 19.39
N ASP A 127 32.05 29.52 19.92
CA ASP A 127 32.68 30.69 20.52
C ASP A 127 33.35 30.36 21.86
N ILE A 128 32.80 29.37 22.59
CA ILE A 128 33.21 29.05 23.96
C ILE A 128 32.98 27.58 24.26
N LEU A 129 33.85 26.99 25.09
CA LEU A 129 33.59 25.72 25.77
C LEU A 129 33.25 26.00 27.24
N TYR A 130 32.13 25.45 27.70
CA TYR A 130 31.75 25.47 29.12
C TYR A 130 32.23 24.20 29.82
N LEU A 131 32.75 24.35 31.03
CA LEU A 131 33.16 23.27 31.92
C LEU A 131 32.05 22.98 32.95
N GLN A 132 32.01 21.77 33.50
CA GLN A 132 30.89 21.32 34.36
C GLN A 132 30.68 22.14 35.64
N ASP A 133 31.71 22.80 36.15
CA ASP A 133 31.67 23.64 37.36
C ASP A 133 31.40 25.13 37.07
N GLY A 134 31.09 25.47 35.82
CA GLY A 134 30.89 26.85 35.37
C GLY A 134 32.15 27.53 34.85
N GLY A 135 33.31 26.85 34.84
CA GLY A 135 34.49 27.30 34.10
C GLY A 135 34.20 27.49 32.61
N GLN A 136 34.99 28.33 31.95
CA GLN A 136 34.78 28.66 30.54
C GLN A 136 36.09 28.89 29.78
N PHE A 137 36.17 28.36 28.56
CA PHE A 137 37.30 28.55 27.66
C PHE A 137 36.83 29.22 26.36
N ASN A 138 37.04 30.53 26.26
CA ASN A 138 36.40 31.42 25.30
C ASN A 138 37.32 31.76 24.12
N ALA A 139 36.98 31.38 22.90
CA ALA A 139 37.75 31.71 21.69
C ALA A 139 37.51 33.14 21.19
N SER A 140 36.28 33.65 21.34
CA SER A 140 35.87 34.96 20.81
C SER A 140 36.27 36.12 21.73
N ASN A 141 36.40 35.89 23.03
CA ASN A 141 36.99 36.82 23.99
C ASN A 141 37.96 36.09 24.94
N PRO A 142 39.22 35.89 24.53
CA PRO A 142 40.17 35.04 25.22
C PRO A 142 40.47 35.41 26.67
N GLN A 143 40.38 36.71 26.98
CA GLN A 143 40.65 37.29 28.31
C GLN A 143 39.56 36.94 29.33
N ASN A 144 38.38 36.52 28.88
CA ASN A 144 37.27 36.15 29.75
C ASN A 144 37.30 34.66 30.16
N SER A 145 38.33 33.91 29.80
CA SER A 145 38.44 32.50 30.20
C SER A 145 38.68 32.33 31.69
N ASN A 146 38.03 31.32 32.28
CA ASN A 146 38.25 30.86 33.64
C ASN A 146 38.46 29.34 33.60
N LEU A 147 39.72 28.92 33.70
CA LEU A 147 40.13 27.53 33.54
C LEU A 147 39.94 26.76 34.85
N THR A 148 39.39 25.56 34.77
CA THR A 148 39.14 24.70 35.92
C THR A 148 39.51 23.24 35.62
N VAL A 149 39.49 22.41 36.67
CA VAL A 149 39.76 20.96 36.56
C VAL A 149 38.55 20.19 36.03
N ALA A 150 37.38 20.82 35.94
CA ALA A 150 36.15 20.16 35.52
C ALA A 150 36.19 19.81 34.03
N PRO A 151 35.61 18.68 33.60
CA PRO A 151 35.62 18.30 32.19
C PRO A 151 34.70 19.21 31.36
N VAL A 152 34.88 19.17 30.04
CA VAL A 152 34.03 19.89 29.08
C VAL A 152 32.57 19.41 29.20
N ALA A 153 31.67 20.36 29.38
CA ALA A 153 30.23 20.13 29.45
C ALA A 153 29.55 20.45 28.13
N ASP A 154 29.81 21.63 27.55
CA ASP A 154 29.04 22.16 26.43
C ASP A 154 29.86 23.03 25.47
N PHE A 155 29.41 23.08 24.21
CA PHE A 155 29.80 24.03 23.18
C PHE A 155 28.81 25.22 23.19
N GLY A 156 29.32 26.44 23.34
CA GLY A 156 28.53 27.66 23.33
C GLY A 156 28.67 28.44 22.02
N PHE A 157 27.54 28.78 21.44
CA PHE A 157 27.41 29.61 20.23
C PHE A 157 26.79 30.94 20.64
N LEU A 158 27.54 32.02 20.47
CA LEU A 158 27.19 33.38 20.90
C LEU A 158 26.77 34.27 19.73
N THR A 159 27.03 33.83 18.49
CA THR A 159 26.65 34.52 17.25
C THR A 159 25.34 34.00 16.66
N ASN A 160 24.72 34.80 15.79
CA ASN A 160 23.52 34.40 15.04
C ASN A 160 23.87 33.65 13.74
N SER A 161 25.15 33.43 13.45
CA SER A 161 25.60 32.75 12.23
C SER A 161 26.95 32.06 12.51
N PRO A 162 26.95 30.95 13.27
CA PRO A 162 28.16 30.17 13.50
C PRO A 162 28.83 29.77 12.19
N ALA A 163 30.17 29.80 12.15
CA ALA A 163 30.91 29.50 10.93
C ALA A 163 30.80 28.03 10.50
N ALA A 164 30.91 27.80 9.20
CA ALA A 164 30.78 26.47 8.61
C ALA A 164 31.97 25.55 8.94
N LEU A 165 31.72 24.24 8.88
CA LEU A 165 32.72 23.19 9.03
C LEU A 165 32.72 22.32 7.77
N SER A 166 33.89 21.93 7.27
CA SER A 166 33.97 21.09 6.06
C SER A 166 35.03 20.00 6.10
N ILE A 167 34.76 18.90 5.39
CA ILE A 167 35.70 17.79 5.16
C ILE A 167 35.69 17.44 3.66
N GLU A 168 36.80 17.71 3.00
CA GLU A 168 36.89 17.75 1.53
C GLU A 168 37.88 16.72 0.98
N ASN A 169 37.39 15.79 0.16
CA ASN A 169 38.17 14.75 -0.53
C ASN A 169 39.08 13.92 0.41
N ASN A 170 38.69 13.75 1.67
CA ASN A 170 39.53 13.13 2.69
C ASN A 170 39.15 11.68 2.94
N ARG A 171 40.12 10.74 2.98
CA ARG A 171 39.85 9.32 3.27
C ARG A 171 40.44 8.79 4.57
N LYS A 172 41.02 9.66 5.39
CA LYS A 172 41.87 9.35 6.53
C LYS A 172 41.36 9.92 7.87
N ILE A 173 40.20 10.58 7.90
CA ILE A 173 39.55 10.97 9.16
C ILE A 173 39.09 9.73 9.92
N ALA A 174 39.80 9.37 10.98
CA ALA A 174 39.46 8.26 11.84
C ALA A 174 39.79 8.54 13.31
N THR A 175 39.05 7.89 14.21
CA THR A 175 39.39 7.83 15.65
C THR A 175 39.70 6.38 16.06
N PRO A 176 40.40 6.17 17.19
CA PRO A 176 40.59 4.82 17.72
C PRO A 176 39.28 4.08 17.97
N ILE A 177 39.38 2.75 18.03
CA ILE A 177 38.22 1.88 18.30
C ILE A 177 37.55 2.27 19.62
N GLY A 178 36.23 2.38 19.60
CA GLY A 178 35.41 2.73 20.77
C GLY A 178 35.39 4.22 21.12
N LYS A 179 36.12 5.07 20.39
CA LYS A 179 36.19 6.53 20.66
C LYS A 179 35.20 7.33 19.81
N THR A 180 34.98 8.59 20.20
CA THR A 180 34.00 9.46 19.53
C THR A 180 34.69 10.37 18.51
N PHE A 181 34.06 10.55 17.35
CA PHE A 181 34.29 11.66 16.45
C PHE A 181 33.10 12.62 16.50
N SER A 182 33.33 13.89 16.78
CA SER A 182 32.27 14.89 16.90
C SER A 182 32.57 16.13 16.07
N LEU A 183 31.60 16.57 15.27
CA LEU A 183 31.64 17.79 14.47
C LEU A 183 30.40 18.64 14.77
N ILE A 184 30.57 19.75 15.48
CA ILE A 184 29.46 20.58 15.99
C ILE A 184 29.71 22.03 15.63
N GLY A 185 28.90 22.67 14.79
CA GLY A 185 29.18 24.04 14.37
C GLY A 185 28.08 24.65 13.53
N GLY A 186 28.43 25.62 12.67
CA GLY A 186 27.53 26.18 11.66
C GLY A 186 27.06 25.14 10.63
N ASP A 187 26.87 25.58 9.38
CA ASP A 187 26.58 24.65 8.29
C ASP A 187 27.74 23.64 8.11
N ILE A 188 27.41 22.36 7.87
CA ILE A 188 28.41 21.28 7.76
C ILE A 188 28.38 20.68 6.36
N ASN A 189 29.55 20.64 5.71
CA ASN A 189 29.72 20.09 4.37
C ASN A 189 30.72 18.93 4.37
N ILE A 190 30.30 17.76 3.90
CA ILE A 190 31.15 16.57 3.81
C ILE A 190 31.10 16.08 2.37
N HIS A 191 32.21 16.23 1.65
CA HIS A 191 32.25 15.99 0.22
C HIS A 191 33.42 15.08 -0.17
N LYS A 192 33.11 13.99 -0.87
CA LYS A 192 34.08 12.97 -1.33
C LYS A 192 34.94 12.37 -0.21
N SER A 193 34.38 12.26 0.99
CA SER A 193 35.14 11.99 2.21
C SER A 193 34.74 10.69 2.92
N ARG A 194 35.63 10.15 3.74
CA ARG A 194 35.40 9.00 4.62
C ARG A 194 35.72 9.37 6.07
N ILE A 195 34.74 9.17 6.95
CA ILE A 195 34.85 9.37 8.40
C ILE A 195 34.63 8.02 9.08
N THR A 196 35.57 7.59 9.94
CA THR A 196 35.51 6.29 10.61
C THR A 196 35.68 6.39 12.13
N ALA A 197 34.72 5.90 12.92
CA ALA A 197 34.86 5.75 14.37
C ALA A 197 34.41 4.35 14.80
N ALA A 198 35.23 3.34 14.49
CA ALA A 198 34.88 1.93 14.66
C ALA A 198 34.46 1.60 16.10
N SER A 199 33.30 0.96 16.28
CA SER A 199 32.70 0.64 17.61
C SER A 199 32.44 1.85 18.52
N GLY A 200 32.61 3.07 18.00
CA GLY A 200 32.58 4.32 18.74
C GLY A 200 31.30 5.11 18.51
N LYS A 201 31.41 6.44 18.50
CA LYS A 201 30.28 7.33 18.19
C LYS A 201 30.66 8.36 17.14
N ILE A 202 29.71 8.69 16.26
CA ILE A 202 29.83 9.85 15.36
C ILE A 202 28.67 10.80 15.67
N ASN A 203 29.00 12.03 16.06
CA ASN A 203 28.03 13.10 16.29
C ASN A 203 28.26 14.21 15.28
N ILE A 204 27.23 14.57 14.50
CA ILE A 204 27.29 15.67 13.53
C ILE A 204 26.09 16.57 13.77
N VAL A 205 26.32 17.76 14.30
CA VAL A 205 25.24 18.68 14.72
C VAL A 205 25.53 20.07 14.17
N SER A 206 24.63 20.54 13.30
CA SER A 206 24.68 21.90 12.80
C SER A 206 23.85 22.85 13.68
N VAL A 207 24.28 24.10 13.78
CA VAL A 207 23.74 25.17 14.62
C VAL A 207 23.68 26.46 13.79
N ALA A 208 22.51 27.05 13.66
CA ALA A 208 22.25 28.24 12.84
C ALA A 208 22.26 29.55 13.63
N GLY A 209 22.42 29.52 14.96
CA GLY A 209 22.34 30.71 15.79
C GLY A 209 22.85 30.49 17.21
N LYS A 210 22.41 31.33 18.13
CA LYS A 210 22.85 31.26 19.53
C LYS A 210 22.30 30.02 20.19
N ASP A 211 23.17 29.21 20.76
CA ASP A 211 22.78 27.95 21.39
C ASP A 211 23.85 27.46 22.37
N LYS A 212 23.47 26.49 23.20
CA LYS A 212 24.38 25.79 24.10
C LYS A 212 24.18 24.29 23.92
N ILE A 213 25.19 23.62 23.36
CA ILE A 213 25.11 22.23 22.91
C ILE A 213 25.95 21.34 23.83
N SER A 214 25.33 20.34 24.47
CA SER A 214 26.06 19.39 25.32
C SER A 214 27.09 18.59 24.53
N ALA A 215 28.30 18.45 25.06
CA ALA A 215 29.37 17.66 24.46
C ALA A 215 29.08 16.14 24.49
N LEU A 216 28.30 15.69 25.49
CA LEU A 216 27.98 14.26 25.67
C LEU A 216 26.73 13.82 24.89
N SER A 217 25.76 14.72 24.73
CA SER A 217 24.49 14.46 24.05
C SER A 217 24.07 15.68 23.23
N PRO A 218 24.77 15.93 22.12
CA PRO A 218 24.64 17.18 21.40
C PRO A 218 23.27 17.27 20.74
N THR A 219 22.49 18.27 21.11
CA THR A 219 21.23 18.61 20.46
C THR A 219 21.09 20.11 20.35
N SER A 220 20.71 20.60 19.18
CA SER A 220 20.49 22.03 18.94
C SER A 220 19.01 22.42 18.99
N ASN A 221 18.72 23.61 19.48
CA ASN A 221 17.41 24.25 19.40
C ASN A 221 17.22 25.01 18.09
N GLN A 222 18.31 25.41 17.44
CA GLN A 222 18.36 26.16 16.19
C GLN A 222 19.34 25.48 15.24
N ALA A 223 18.93 24.38 14.62
CA ALA A 223 19.84 23.64 13.75
C ALA A 223 20.12 24.39 12.43
N GLY A 224 21.32 24.21 11.87
CA GLY A 224 21.69 24.68 10.52
C GLY A 224 21.70 23.54 9.49
N ASN A 225 22.28 23.75 8.32
CA ASN A 225 22.24 22.79 7.22
C ASN A 225 23.41 21.79 7.24
N ILE A 226 23.15 20.57 6.78
CA ILE A 226 24.18 19.55 6.58
C ILE A 226 24.05 18.98 5.16
N THR A 227 25.16 18.98 4.43
CA THR A 227 25.27 18.36 3.09
C THR A 227 26.33 17.26 3.12
N ILE A 228 25.96 16.05 2.69
CA ILE A 228 26.82 14.89 2.56
C ILE A 228 26.77 14.41 1.11
N HIS A 229 27.89 14.51 0.40
CA HIS A 229 27.99 14.20 -1.02
C HIS A 229 29.13 13.22 -1.30
N ASN A 230 28.85 12.13 -2.00
CA ASN A 230 29.82 11.08 -2.36
C ASN A 230 30.71 10.63 -1.18
N SER A 231 30.12 10.49 0.01
CA SER A 231 30.87 10.31 1.25
C SER A 231 30.41 9.09 2.04
N LEU A 232 31.32 8.53 2.84
CA LEU A 232 31.05 7.43 3.76
C LEU A 232 31.29 7.86 5.20
N ILE A 233 30.24 7.80 6.02
CA ILE A 233 30.31 8.06 7.46
C ILE A 233 30.01 6.74 8.16
N THR A 234 30.96 6.21 8.95
CA THR A 234 30.80 4.86 9.49
C THR A 234 31.39 4.63 10.88
N VAL A 235 30.66 3.88 11.68
CA VAL A 235 31.13 3.31 12.96
C VAL A 235 31.38 1.80 12.87
N SER A 236 31.35 1.25 11.65
CA SER A 236 31.63 -0.16 11.37
C SER A 236 33.13 -0.46 11.45
N GLY A 237 33.48 -1.68 11.88
CA GLY A 237 34.85 -2.22 11.73
C GLY A 237 35.52 -2.76 12.99
N GLY A 238 34.91 -2.64 14.17
CA GLY A 238 35.40 -3.29 15.40
C GLY A 238 34.49 -4.42 15.88
N ASP A 239 34.74 -4.92 17.09
CA ASP A 239 34.03 -6.07 17.65
C ASP A 239 32.56 -5.76 17.93
N SER A 240 32.23 -4.56 18.42
CA SER A 240 30.84 -4.11 18.57
C SER A 240 30.49 -3.03 17.53
N SER A 241 29.21 -2.69 17.44
CA SER A 241 28.75 -1.58 16.61
C SER A 241 28.57 -0.30 17.44
N GLY A 242 29.00 0.81 16.85
CA GLY A 242 28.87 2.14 17.44
C GLY A 242 27.51 2.81 17.21
N GLY A 243 27.41 4.10 17.50
CA GLY A 243 26.20 4.90 17.24
C GLY A 243 26.48 6.12 16.36
N ILE A 244 25.52 6.47 15.50
CA ILE A 244 25.59 7.71 14.70
C ILE A 244 24.40 8.61 15.07
N PHE A 245 24.69 9.86 15.40
CA PHE A 245 23.69 10.90 15.64
C PHE A 245 23.93 12.09 14.71
N ILE A 246 22.88 12.50 13.99
CA ILE A 246 22.93 13.67 13.11
C ILE A 246 21.75 14.59 13.42
N GLN A 247 22.02 15.88 13.54
CA GLN A 247 20.99 16.91 13.64
C GLN A 247 21.23 18.09 12.70
N ALA A 248 20.21 18.43 11.92
CA ALA A 248 20.21 19.54 10.97
C ALA A 248 18.84 20.22 10.92
N GLU A 249 18.74 21.39 10.30
CA GLU A 249 17.50 21.93 9.76
C GLU A 249 17.20 21.19 8.45
N LYS A 250 18.10 21.31 7.46
CA LYS A 250 18.08 20.49 6.24
C LYS A 250 19.27 19.52 6.22
N LEU A 251 18.98 18.23 6.06
CA LEU A 251 19.97 17.19 5.83
C LEU A 251 19.84 16.66 4.39
N LEU A 252 20.81 16.99 3.54
CA LEU A 252 20.94 16.47 2.18
C LEU A 252 22.04 15.41 2.12
N ILE A 253 21.68 14.21 1.69
CA ILE A 253 22.60 13.08 1.50
C ILE A 253 22.46 12.60 0.06
N GLU A 254 23.49 12.80 -0.74
CA GLU A 254 23.41 12.61 -2.19
C GLU A 254 24.63 11.90 -2.80
N ASN A 255 24.45 11.44 -4.03
CA ASN A 255 25.50 10.85 -4.88
C ASN A 255 26.24 9.69 -4.23
N GLU A 256 25.53 8.60 -3.96
CA GLU A 256 26.02 7.34 -3.38
C GLU A 256 26.62 7.49 -1.97
N SER A 257 26.20 8.53 -1.24
CA SER A 257 26.63 8.70 0.14
C SER A 257 26.05 7.63 1.06
N ILE A 258 26.86 7.14 2.00
CA ILE A 258 26.48 6.06 2.91
C ILE A 258 26.74 6.49 4.34
N ILE A 259 25.73 6.33 5.20
CA ILE A 259 25.85 6.43 6.65
C ILE A 259 25.65 5.01 7.21
N ALA A 260 26.68 4.47 7.86
CA ALA A 260 26.74 3.04 8.17
C ALA A 260 27.16 2.72 9.62
N ALA A 261 26.31 1.99 10.32
CA ALA A 261 26.56 1.36 11.61
C ALA A 261 26.47 -0.18 11.52
N ASN A 262 26.94 -0.74 10.40
CA ASN A 262 26.91 -2.18 10.14
C ASN A 262 27.88 -2.96 11.06
N THR A 263 27.61 -4.25 11.20
CA THR A 263 28.51 -5.23 11.84
C THR A 263 28.80 -6.43 10.93
N ARG A 264 29.97 -7.05 11.10
CA ARG A 264 30.39 -8.27 10.37
C ARG A 264 30.60 -9.49 11.27
N ASN A 265 30.57 -9.30 12.58
CA ASN A 265 30.80 -10.33 13.59
C ASN A 265 29.47 -10.67 14.28
N ALA A 266 29.52 -11.60 15.22
CA ALA A 266 28.33 -12.12 15.91
C ALA A 266 27.60 -11.09 16.79
N ASN A 267 28.13 -9.87 16.93
CA ASN A 267 27.51 -8.79 17.70
C ASN A 267 26.49 -8.03 16.88
N ASP A 268 25.59 -7.32 17.55
CA ASP A 268 24.52 -6.54 16.92
C ASP A 268 25.07 -5.33 16.15
N ALA A 269 24.33 -4.89 15.14
CA ALA A 269 24.60 -3.64 14.42
C ALA A 269 24.09 -2.41 15.21
N GLY A 270 24.66 -1.25 14.88
CA GLY A 270 24.63 -0.06 15.71
C GLY A 270 23.54 0.90 15.28
N ASN A 271 23.10 1.79 16.16
CA ASN A 271 21.93 2.62 15.86
C ASN A 271 22.29 3.90 15.09
N ILE A 272 21.41 4.30 14.16
CA ILE A 272 21.48 5.61 13.49
C ILE A 272 20.26 6.45 13.90
N ASN A 273 20.51 7.65 14.42
CA ASN A 273 19.49 8.57 14.86
C ASN A 273 19.63 9.90 14.12
N ILE A 274 18.58 10.34 13.43
CA ILE A 274 18.56 11.59 12.67
C ILE A 274 17.42 12.48 13.17
N LYS A 275 17.74 13.73 13.45
CA LYS A 275 16.76 14.81 13.70
C LYS A 275 16.90 15.87 12.61
N ALA A 276 15.81 16.17 11.90
CA ALA A 276 15.83 17.21 10.87
C ALA A 276 14.50 17.97 10.78
N ASN A 277 14.48 19.11 10.08
CA ASN A 277 13.25 19.63 9.51
C ASN A 277 13.00 19.03 8.12
N GLU A 278 14.04 18.89 7.30
CA GLU A 278 13.99 18.26 5.98
C GLU A 278 15.10 17.21 5.85
N LEU A 279 14.77 16.02 5.35
CA LEU A 279 15.71 14.95 5.05
C LEU A 279 15.55 14.51 3.59
N LEU A 280 16.60 14.72 2.80
CA LEU A 280 16.65 14.32 1.39
C LEU A 280 17.76 13.28 1.19
N LEU A 281 17.38 12.09 0.73
CA LEU A 281 18.30 10.98 0.43
C LEU A 281 18.22 10.70 -1.08
N THR A 282 19.19 11.19 -1.85
CA THR A 282 19.13 11.17 -3.32
C THR A 282 20.30 10.40 -3.94
N GLY A 283 20.18 10.05 -5.22
CA GLY A 283 21.30 9.52 -6.02
C GLY A 283 21.91 8.24 -5.45
N ALA A 284 21.08 7.24 -5.14
CA ALA A 284 21.49 5.95 -4.59
C ALA A 284 22.13 5.99 -3.18
N SER A 285 21.86 7.04 -2.40
CA SER A 285 22.39 7.21 -1.04
C SER A 285 21.68 6.35 0.02
N ARG A 286 22.37 5.92 1.07
CA ARG A 286 21.86 4.89 2.00
C ARG A 286 22.14 5.16 3.48
N LEU A 287 21.15 4.85 4.30
CA LEU A 287 21.31 4.65 5.75
C LEU A 287 21.34 3.15 6.04
N MET A 288 22.40 2.67 6.70
CA MET A 288 22.67 1.24 6.85
C MET A 288 23.04 0.85 8.27
N SER A 289 22.27 -0.08 8.82
CA SER A 289 22.47 -0.65 10.16
C SER A 289 22.24 -2.16 10.10
N SER A 290 23.00 -2.82 9.23
CA SER A 290 22.84 -4.23 8.88
C SER A 290 23.93 -5.11 9.49
N THR A 291 23.62 -6.40 9.64
CA THR A 291 24.51 -7.45 10.12
C THR A 291 24.72 -8.53 9.06
N THR A 292 25.96 -9.01 8.91
CA THR A 292 26.27 -10.14 8.02
C THR A 292 26.48 -11.46 8.74
N ALA A 293 26.45 -11.47 10.07
CA ALA A 293 26.65 -12.65 10.92
C ALA A 293 25.45 -12.84 11.86
N SER A 294 25.62 -13.54 12.98
CA SER A 294 24.53 -14.01 13.84
C SER A 294 23.88 -12.95 14.73
N GLY A 295 24.53 -11.79 14.93
CA GLY A 295 23.94 -10.67 15.69
C GLY A 295 22.79 -10.00 14.93
N ASP A 296 22.00 -9.19 15.62
CA ASP A 296 20.81 -8.53 15.09
C ASP A 296 21.15 -7.24 14.30
N GLY A 297 20.27 -6.84 13.40
CA GLY A 297 20.33 -5.54 12.73
C GLY A 297 20.04 -4.42 13.73
N GLY A 298 20.78 -3.31 13.66
CA GLY A 298 20.55 -2.16 14.52
C GLY A 298 19.38 -1.31 14.04
N ASN A 299 18.91 -0.40 14.88
CA ASN A 299 17.73 0.42 14.60
C ASN A 299 18.08 1.74 13.89
N ILE A 300 17.15 2.20 13.06
CA ILE A 300 17.24 3.51 12.40
C ILE A 300 16.03 4.35 12.82
N THR A 301 16.29 5.50 13.44
CA THR A 301 15.25 6.43 13.92
C THR A 301 15.37 7.77 13.21
N LEU A 302 14.31 8.19 12.52
CA LEU A 302 14.18 9.47 11.85
C LEU A 302 13.09 10.31 12.53
N ASN A 303 13.47 11.46 13.07
CA ASN A 303 12.54 12.45 13.59
C ASN A 303 12.66 13.72 12.73
N VAL A 304 11.81 13.81 11.72
CA VAL A 304 11.80 14.88 10.73
C VAL A 304 10.55 15.74 10.92
N LYS A 305 10.65 17.05 11.06
CA LYS A 305 9.43 17.88 11.26
C LYS A 305 8.63 18.06 9.96
N GLY A 306 9.33 18.33 8.86
CA GLY A 306 8.80 18.52 7.52
C GLY A 306 8.92 17.27 6.65
N ILE A 307 9.66 17.34 5.56
CA ILE A 307 9.64 16.30 4.51
C ILE A 307 10.79 15.31 4.67
N THR A 308 10.48 14.02 4.53
CA THR A 308 11.45 12.95 4.26
C THR A 308 11.27 12.47 2.83
N GLU A 309 12.28 12.64 1.97
CA GLU A 309 12.25 12.17 0.58
C GLU A 309 13.44 11.27 0.28
N PHE A 310 13.16 10.06 -0.20
CA PHE A 310 14.15 9.17 -0.78
C PHE A 310 13.89 9.03 -2.28
N SER A 311 14.87 9.38 -3.09
CA SER A 311 14.77 9.36 -4.56
C SER A 311 16.11 9.00 -5.21
N GLY A 312 16.07 8.72 -6.50
CA GLY A 312 17.26 8.40 -7.27
C GLY A 312 17.79 6.97 -7.10
N ASP A 313 18.36 6.52 -8.19
CA ASP A 313 18.88 5.19 -8.40
C ASP A 313 20.17 5.22 -9.22
N LYS A 314 20.94 4.15 -9.16
CA LYS A 314 22.09 3.95 -10.03
C LYS A 314 22.15 2.51 -10.51
N ILE A 315 22.33 2.35 -11.81
CA ILE A 315 22.73 1.08 -12.42
C ILE A 315 24.25 1.00 -12.31
N LYS A 316 24.74 0.05 -11.52
CA LYS A 316 26.18 -0.24 -11.42
C LYS A 316 26.67 -0.90 -12.70
N THR A 317 27.97 -0.82 -12.93
CA THR A 317 28.65 -1.40 -14.12
C THR A 317 28.45 -2.90 -14.27
N ASN A 318 28.20 -3.62 -13.17
CA ASN A 318 27.89 -5.06 -13.17
C ASN A 318 26.38 -5.36 -13.37
N GLY A 319 25.58 -4.37 -13.76
CA GLY A 319 24.13 -4.49 -13.91
C GLY A 319 23.36 -4.52 -12.59
N SER A 320 24.03 -4.47 -11.43
CA SER A 320 23.37 -4.40 -10.12
C SER A 320 22.80 -2.99 -9.88
N PHE A 321 21.66 -2.92 -9.22
CA PHE A 321 21.00 -1.66 -8.93
C PHE A 321 21.24 -1.24 -7.48
N SER A 322 21.49 0.05 -7.26
CA SER A 322 21.43 0.68 -5.94
C SER A 322 20.36 1.75 -5.96
N ALA A 323 19.30 1.57 -5.16
CA ALA A 323 18.33 2.61 -4.88
C ALA A 323 18.65 3.30 -3.55
N SER A 324 18.20 4.55 -3.42
CA SER A 324 18.26 5.27 -2.15
C SER A 324 17.38 4.62 -1.08
N GLY A 325 17.78 4.77 0.19
CA GLY A 325 16.90 4.51 1.32
C GLY A 325 17.56 3.82 2.52
N ILE A 326 16.78 3.02 3.24
CA ILE A 326 17.13 2.48 4.55
C ILE A 326 17.35 0.97 4.47
N ASN A 327 18.36 0.47 5.21
CA ASN A 327 18.59 -0.96 5.35
C ASN A 327 19.03 -1.38 6.77
N THR A 328 18.18 -2.13 7.46
CA THR A 328 18.42 -2.75 8.79
C THR A 328 18.49 -4.28 8.71
N SER A 329 18.86 -4.83 7.55
CA SER A 329 18.84 -6.28 7.27
C SER A 329 19.79 -7.13 8.11
N ALA A 330 19.44 -8.41 8.26
CA ALA A 330 20.33 -9.46 8.75
C ALA A 330 20.54 -10.55 7.70
N ARG A 331 21.79 -10.96 7.48
CA ARG A 331 22.13 -11.98 6.45
C ARG A 331 22.34 -13.39 6.99
N SER A 332 22.49 -13.56 8.30
CA SER A 332 22.58 -14.87 8.97
C SER A 332 21.38 -15.04 9.93
N SER A 333 21.57 -15.73 11.05
CA SER A 333 20.52 -16.08 12.01
C SER A 333 19.93 -14.92 12.82
N GLY A 334 20.56 -13.74 12.83
CA GLY A 334 20.05 -12.57 13.55
C GLY A 334 18.78 -11.99 12.93
N ASN A 335 18.02 -11.25 13.74
CA ASN A 335 16.83 -10.53 13.34
C ASN A 335 17.17 -9.22 12.62
N ALA A 336 16.27 -8.71 11.78
CA ALA A 336 16.44 -7.37 11.21
C ALA A 336 16.04 -6.29 12.23
N GLY A 337 16.74 -5.16 12.18
CA GLY A 337 16.53 -4.03 13.08
C GLY A 337 15.25 -3.24 12.77
N LYS A 338 14.79 -2.45 13.74
CA LYS A 338 13.58 -1.63 13.61
C LYS A 338 13.85 -0.33 12.86
N VAL A 339 12.85 0.13 12.12
CA VAL A 339 12.85 1.45 11.48
C VAL A 339 11.71 2.29 12.05
N ASN A 340 12.04 3.44 12.65
CA ASN A 340 11.07 4.37 13.20
C ASN A 340 11.15 5.71 12.46
N ILE A 341 10.07 6.13 11.81
CA ILE A 341 10.00 7.39 11.05
C ILE A 341 8.84 8.22 11.58
N LYS A 342 9.16 9.39 12.15
CA LYS A 342 8.20 10.46 12.41
C LYS A 342 8.50 11.59 11.44
N THR A 343 7.54 11.96 10.61
CA THR A 343 7.72 12.97 9.56
C THR A 343 6.49 13.85 9.36
N GLY A 344 6.66 15.02 8.75
CA GLY A 344 5.55 15.78 8.18
C GLY A 344 4.99 15.10 6.93
N SER A 345 5.83 14.58 6.03
CA SER A 345 5.41 13.74 4.89
C SER A 345 6.56 12.84 4.43
N LEU A 346 6.24 11.64 3.97
CA LEU A 346 7.20 10.68 3.41
C LEU A 346 6.97 10.52 1.91
N LYS A 347 8.04 10.64 1.12
CA LYS A 347 8.05 10.33 -0.31
C LYS A 347 9.13 9.30 -0.63
N LEU A 348 8.74 8.18 -1.23
CA LEU A 348 9.64 7.22 -1.85
C LEU A 348 9.40 7.26 -3.37
N ALA A 349 10.43 7.65 -4.11
CA ALA A 349 10.41 7.72 -5.57
C ALA A 349 11.54 6.89 -6.17
N ASP A 350 11.45 6.64 -7.48
CA ASP A 350 12.50 6.04 -8.29
C ASP A 350 13.02 4.68 -7.79
N GLY A 351 12.14 3.84 -7.22
CA GLY A 351 12.55 2.54 -6.67
C GLY A 351 13.24 2.63 -5.30
N ALA A 352 13.25 3.81 -4.66
CA ALA A 352 13.73 3.98 -3.30
C ALA A 352 13.01 3.03 -2.32
N SER A 353 13.72 2.58 -1.28
CA SER A 353 13.22 1.51 -0.42
C SER A 353 13.56 1.66 1.06
N ILE A 354 12.64 1.18 1.90
CA ILE A 354 12.85 1.00 3.35
C ILE A 354 12.81 -0.50 3.62
N ASN A 355 13.96 -1.08 4.01
CA ASN A 355 14.10 -2.53 4.15
C ASN A 355 14.57 -2.94 5.53
N ALA A 356 13.78 -3.82 6.17
CA ALA A 356 14.09 -4.55 7.39
C ALA A 356 13.97 -6.06 7.14
N THR A 357 14.62 -6.52 6.06
CA THR A 357 14.52 -7.91 5.58
C THR A 357 15.62 -8.81 6.16
N VAL A 358 15.28 -10.05 6.50
CA VAL A 358 16.23 -11.11 6.86
C VAL A 358 16.44 -12.08 5.71
N TYR A 359 17.66 -12.57 5.52
CA TYR A 359 18.02 -13.49 4.42
C TYR A 359 18.31 -14.94 4.87
N ASN A 360 18.24 -15.22 6.16
CA ASN A 360 18.37 -16.56 6.71
C ASN A 360 17.25 -16.82 7.75
N SER A 361 17.58 -17.33 8.94
CA SER A 361 16.59 -17.83 9.90
C SER A 361 15.98 -16.81 10.87
N GLY A 362 16.52 -15.59 10.96
CA GLY A 362 15.97 -14.55 11.84
C GLY A 362 14.64 -13.96 11.37
N GLN A 363 14.01 -13.15 12.23
CA GLN A 363 12.72 -12.51 12.01
C GLN A 363 12.85 -11.17 11.26
N GLY A 364 11.87 -10.86 10.42
CA GLY A 364 11.76 -9.56 9.76
C GLY A 364 11.62 -8.42 10.79
N GLY A 365 12.25 -7.28 10.53
CA GLY A 365 12.25 -6.15 11.46
C GLY A 365 10.99 -5.31 11.34
N ASN A 366 10.61 -4.63 12.43
CA ASN A 366 9.41 -3.81 12.44
C ASN A 366 9.66 -2.41 11.86
N ILE A 367 8.72 -1.92 11.06
CA ILE A 367 8.76 -0.60 10.41
C ILE A 367 7.56 0.21 10.89
N TYR A 368 7.82 1.31 11.59
CA TYR A 368 6.81 2.23 12.11
C TYR A 368 6.96 3.59 11.44
N ILE A 369 5.92 4.04 10.72
CA ILE A 369 5.91 5.31 10.01
C ILE A 369 4.71 6.13 10.46
N LYS A 370 4.97 7.31 11.01
CA LYS A 370 3.93 8.28 11.38
C LYS A 370 4.20 9.59 10.64
N ALA A 371 3.33 9.91 9.69
CA ALA A 371 3.32 11.16 8.95
C ALA A 371 2.15 12.05 9.41
N THR A 372 2.36 13.35 9.59
CA THR A 372 1.22 14.27 9.83
C THR A 372 0.45 14.60 8.55
N GLY A 373 1.13 14.53 7.40
CA GLY A 373 0.61 14.73 6.05
C GLY A 373 0.53 13.42 5.26
N ASN A 374 1.28 13.31 4.17
CA ASN A 374 1.13 12.22 3.20
C ASN A 374 2.27 11.20 3.27
N ILE A 375 1.97 9.95 2.94
CA ILE A 375 2.94 8.90 2.59
C ILE A 375 2.72 8.54 1.12
N ASN A 376 3.69 8.84 0.26
CA ASN A 376 3.62 8.59 -1.18
C ASN A 376 4.74 7.65 -1.62
N LEU A 377 4.38 6.54 -2.24
CA LEU A 377 5.30 5.62 -2.90
C LEU A 377 4.99 5.61 -4.40
N SER A 378 6.04 5.62 -5.23
CA SER A 378 5.92 5.60 -6.69
C SER A 378 7.01 4.74 -7.34
N GLY A 379 6.69 4.05 -8.43
CA GLY A 379 7.62 3.16 -9.12
C GLY A 379 8.16 3.62 -10.47
N ILE A 380 7.97 4.88 -10.83
CA ILE A 380 8.49 5.42 -12.09
C ILE A 380 9.92 5.94 -11.86
N GLY A 381 10.89 5.03 -11.76
CA GLY A 381 12.33 5.34 -11.73
C GLY A 381 13.09 4.84 -12.96
N ASN A 382 14.42 5.01 -12.97
CA ASN A 382 15.29 4.40 -13.98
C ASN A 382 15.42 2.89 -13.78
N LEU A 383 15.22 2.40 -12.55
CA LEU A 383 15.22 0.96 -12.20
C LEU A 383 14.08 0.18 -12.84
N LYS A 384 13.09 0.88 -13.42
CA LYS A 384 11.84 0.27 -13.90
C LYS A 384 11.06 -0.47 -12.79
N GLN A 385 11.43 -0.24 -11.52
CA GLN A 385 10.89 -0.92 -10.34
C GLN A 385 10.17 0.06 -9.41
N GLY A 386 9.02 -0.40 -8.90
CA GLY A 386 8.34 0.12 -7.72
C GLY A 386 9.22 0.46 -6.53
N SER A 387 9.04 1.65 -5.92
CA SER A 387 9.48 1.89 -4.54
C SER A 387 8.85 0.88 -3.58
N SER A 388 9.56 0.55 -2.50
CA SER A 388 9.10 -0.52 -1.61
C SER A 388 9.35 -0.28 -0.12
N ILE A 389 8.42 -0.75 0.72
CA ILE A 389 8.61 -0.91 2.16
C ILE A 389 8.51 -2.39 2.50
N ALA A 390 9.55 -2.96 3.10
CA ALA A 390 9.71 -4.40 3.19
C ALA A 390 10.24 -4.87 4.55
N ALA A 391 9.46 -5.71 5.23
CA ALA A 391 9.79 -6.40 6.47
C ALA A 391 9.83 -7.93 6.28
N ASN A 392 10.45 -8.38 5.18
CA ASN A 392 10.37 -9.77 4.73
C ASN A 392 11.38 -10.71 5.44
N THR A 393 11.17 -12.02 5.30
CA THR A 393 12.18 -13.06 5.56
C THR A 393 12.42 -13.89 4.29
N ARG A 394 13.69 -14.19 4.01
CA ARG A 394 14.14 -14.91 2.81
C ARG A 394 15.01 -16.12 3.12
N GLY A 395 14.79 -16.75 4.28
CA GLY A 395 15.52 -17.95 4.68
C GLY A 395 15.30 -19.14 3.74
N LYS A 396 16.26 -20.09 3.75
CA LYS A 396 16.13 -21.37 3.04
C LYS A 396 14.94 -22.16 3.58
N ALA A 397 14.40 -23.07 2.77
CA ALA A 397 13.30 -23.94 3.17
C ALA A 397 13.69 -24.77 4.40
N GLY A 398 13.01 -24.56 5.54
CA GLY A 398 13.25 -25.23 6.82
C GLY A 398 13.25 -24.25 8.00
N ASP A 399 13.98 -23.14 7.88
CA ASP A 399 14.34 -22.29 9.03
C ASP A 399 13.94 -20.82 8.89
N ALA A 400 13.11 -20.43 7.92
CA ALA A 400 12.80 -19.01 7.75
C ALA A 400 11.96 -18.46 8.91
N GLY A 401 12.37 -17.30 9.46
CA GLY A 401 11.58 -16.59 10.46
C GLY A 401 10.30 -15.95 9.92
N THR A 402 9.50 -15.38 10.82
CA THR A 402 8.24 -14.67 10.50
C THR A 402 8.51 -13.28 9.90
N GLY A 403 7.66 -12.84 8.97
CA GLY A 403 7.66 -11.46 8.49
C GLY A 403 7.42 -10.45 9.62
N GLY A 404 8.03 -9.26 9.54
CA GLY A 404 7.90 -8.23 10.57
C GLY A 404 6.56 -7.49 10.58
N GLU A 405 6.42 -6.51 11.46
CA GLU A 405 5.27 -5.60 11.46
C GLU A 405 5.56 -4.33 10.64
N ILE A 406 4.62 -3.93 9.77
CA ILE A 406 4.64 -2.62 9.10
C ILE A 406 3.41 -1.84 9.55
N THR A 407 3.63 -0.74 10.27
CA THR A 407 2.54 0.14 10.74
C THR A 407 2.73 1.55 10.18
N MET A 408 1.69 2.07 9.54
CA MET A 408 1.70 3.40 8.93
C MET A 408 0.47 4.21 9.35
N GLU A 409 0.71 5.44 9.80
CA GLU A 409 -0.33 6.43 10.13
C GLU A 409 -0.05 7.73 9.35
N ALA A 410 -1.03 8.22 8.59
CA ALA A 410 -0.91 9.45 7.79
C ALA A 410 -2.28 10.08 7.52
N LYS A 411 -2.32 11.28 6.94
CA LYS A 411 -3.56 11.81 6.34
C LYS A 411 -3.92 11.05 5.07
N ASN A 412 -2.96 10.87 4.16
CA ASN A 412 -3.16 10.10 2.94
C ASN A 412 -1.99 9.12 2.72
N ILE A 413 -2.30 7.90 2.29
CA ILE A 413 -1.32 6.89 1.88
C ILE A 413 -1.58 6.55 0.42
N ARG A 414 -0.60 6.77 -0.46
CA ARG A 414 -0.71 6.52 -1.89
C ARG A 414 0.40 5.60 -2.40
N LEU A 415 0.02 4.48 -2.99
CA LEU A 415 0.91 3.54 -3.68
C LEU A 415 0.62 3.62 -5.18
N ASN A 416 1.63 4.03 -5.95
CA ASN A 416 1.48 4.25 -7.39
C ASN A 416 2.53 3.49 -8.17
N ASP A 417 2.17 3.21 -9.43
CA ASP A 417 3.11 2.82 -10.46
C ASP A 417 3.98 1.63 -10.07
N GLY A 418 3.39 0.60 -9.46
CA GLY A 418 4.09 -0.62 -9.05
C GLY A 418 4.70 -0.57 -7.66
N ALA A 419 4.37 0.43 -6.83
CA ALA A 419 4.83 0.51 -5.44
C ALA A 419 4.35 -0.68 -4.60
N LEU A 420 5.25 -1.24 -3.78
CA LEU A 420 5.00 -2.46 -3.00
C LEU A 420 5.19 -2.26 -1.50
N ILE A 421 4.28 -2.82 -0.71
CA ILE A 421 4.45 -2.97 0.73
C ILE A 421 4.34 -4.44 1.08
N GLY A 422 5.37 -5.00 1.72
CA GLY A 422 5.47 -6.44 1.93
C GLY A 422 6.00 -6.84 3.29
N SER A 423 5.29 -7.73 3.96
CA SER A 423 5.78 -8.46 5.14
C SER A 423 5.69 -9.97 4.90
N ASN A 424 6.47 -10.44 3.94
CA ASN A 424 6.38 -11.80 3.43
C ASN A 424 7.45 -12.73 4.03
N ALA A 425 7.15 -14.00 4.17
CA ALA A 425 8.08 -15.07 4.49
C ALA A 425 8.25 -16.01 3.30
N ILE A 426 9.46 -16.09 2.71
CA ILE A 426 9.72 -16.92 1.53
C ILE A 426 9.93 -18.40 1.90
N GLY A 427 10.41 -18.70 3.12
CA GLY A 427 10.57 -20.06 3.62
C GLY A 427 9.36 -20.55 4.43
N THR A 428 9.62 -21.38 5.44
CA THR A 428 8.61 -22.04 6.31
C THR A 428 7.95 -21.11 7.34
N GLY A 429 8.45 -19.89 7.52
CA GLY A 429 7.90 -18.89 8.43
C GLY A 429 6.55 -18.32 7.99
N GLN A 430 5.88 -17.64 8.91
CA GLN A 430 4.56 -17.02 8.70
C GLN A 430 4.68 -15.64 8.04
N GLY A 431 3.65 -15.22 7.30
CA GLY A 431 3.49 -13.84 6.87
C GLY A 431 3.36 -12.91 8.08
N GLY A 432 3.89 -11.69 7.97
CA GLY A 432 3.85 -10.72 9.06
C GLY A 432 2.55 -9.92 9.16
N LYS A 433 2.63 -8.75 9.80
CA LYS A 433 1.47 -7.89 10.04
C LYS A 433 1.63 -6.56 9.33
N ILE A 434 0.58 -6.08 8.68
CA ILE A 434 0.54 -4.75 8.05
C ILE A 434 -0.67 -3.99 8.58
N VAL A 435 -0.46 -2.80 9.14
CA VAL A 435 -1.51 -1.92 9.64
C VAL A 435 -1.38 -0.55 8.98
N MET A 436 -2.45 -0.08 8.35
CA MET A 436 -2.49 1.23 7.72
C MET A 436 -3.72 2.01 8.20
N LYS A 437 -3.47 3.22 8.70
CA LYS A 437 -4.50 4.14 9.15
C LYS A 437 -4.35 5.49 8.45
N ALA A 438 -5.38 5.93 7.73
CA ALA A 438 -5.38 7.23 7.07
C ALA A 438 -6.78 7.82 6.89
N ASP A 439 -6.91 9.06 6.40
CA ASP A 439 -8.19 9.52 5.84
C ASP A 439 -8.42 8.86 4.47
N SER A 440 -7.38 8.76 3.64
CA SER A 440 -7.45 8.06 2.36
C SER A 440 -6.29 7.10 2.15
N ILE A 441 -6.60 5.89 1.68
CA ILE A 441 -5.63 4.91 1.18
C ILE A 441 -5.96 4.66 -0.30
N THR A 442 -4.97 4.86 -1.18
CA THR A 442 -5.14 4.64 -2.63
C THR A 442 -4.01 3.80 -3.20
N LEU A 443 -4.37 2.71 -3.89
CA LEU A 443 -3.49 1.85 -4.66
C LEU A 443 -3.85 1.97 -6.14
N THR A 444 -2.87 2.28 -6.99
CA THR A 444 -3.10 2.33 -8.44
C THR A 444 -1.82 2.11 -9.23
N GLY A 445 -1.95 1.80 -10.52
CA GLY A 445 -0.85 1.79 -11.48
C GLY A 445 0.11 0.61 -11.35
N ASN A 446 0.93 0.47 -12.38
CA ASN A 446 1.98 -0.54 -12.50
C ASN A 446 3.31 0.12 -12.84
N ASP A 447 4.41 -0.53 -12.49
CA ASP A 447 5.72 -0.07 -12.91
C ASP A 447 5.97 -0.38 -14.39
N LYS A 448 7.13 0.05 -14.90
CA LYS A 448 7.56 -0.19 -16.28
C LYS A 448 7.78 -1.69 -16.61
N ARG A 449 7.78 -2.59 -15.62
CA ARG A 449 7.83 -4.06 -15.80
C ARG A 449 6.44 -4.68 -15.86
N GLY A 450 5.38 -3.90 -15.67
CA GLY A 450 4.00 -4.40 -15.60
C GLY A 450 3.61 -4.92 -14.21
N VAL A 451 4.45 -4.70 -13.19
CA VAL A 451 4.13 -5.11 -11.82
C VAL A 451 3.19 -4.06 -11.21
N ASN A 452 1.99 -4.49 -10.82
CA ASN A 452 1.01 -3.59 -10.19
C ASN A 452 1.43 -3.21 -8.77
N SER A 453 0.97 -2.04 -8.33
CA SER A 453 1.06 -1.68 -6.92
C SER A 453 0.32 -2.68 -6.04
N GLY A 454 0.81 -2.91 -4.83
CA GLY A 454 0.16 -3.88 -3.95
C GLY A 454 0.69 -3.93 -2.52
N ILE A 455 -0.10 -4.59 -1.67
CA ILE A 455 0.18 -4.84 -0.26
C ILE A 455 0.10 -6.34 -0.03
N SER A 456 1.16 -6.93 0.54
CA SER A 456 1.23 -8.37 0.70
C SER A 456 1.76 -8.81 2.07
N SER A 457 1.12 -9.82 2.67
CA SER A 457 1.66 -10.56 3.81
C SER A 457 1.56 -12.06 3.57
N ILE A 458 2.52 -12.57 2.78
CA ILE A 458 2.50 -13.91 2.19
C ILE A 458 3.50 -14.83 2.89
N ALA A 459 3.12 -16.07 3.17
CA ALA A 459 4.03 -17.18 3.43
C ALA A 459 4.14 -18.06 2.17
N TYR A 460 5.31 -18.16 1.54
CA TYR A 460 5.46 -18.87 0.26
C TYR A 460 5.62 -20.39 0.39
N SER A 461 5.86 -20.91 1.60
CA SER A 461 5.97 -22.34 1.88
C SER A 461 4.93 -22.78 2.92
N SER A 462 5.29 -23.60 3.91
CA SER A 462 4.37 -24.21 4.88
C SER A 462 3.80 -23.28 5.96
N GLY A 463 4.28 -22.03 6.06
CA GLY A 463 3.76 -21.08 7.05
C GLY A 463 2.39 -20.51 6.67
N ASP A 464 1.70 -19.96 7.66
CA ASP A 464 0.40 -19.31 7.47
C ASP A 464 0.56 -17.91 6.88
N GLY A 465 -0.45 -17.48 6.10
CA GLY A 465 -0.56 -16.10 5.64
C GLY A 465 -0.69 -15.13 6.82
N GLY A 466 -0.18 -13.91 6.65
CA GLY A 466 -0.17 -12.92 7.72
C GLY A 466 -1.48 -12.15 7.87
N THR A 467 -1.42 -10.97 8.48
CA THR A 467 -2.59 -10.09 8.66
C THR A 467 -2.41 -8.73 8.01
N ILE A 468 -3.43 -8.25 7.29
CA ILE A 468 -3.51 -6.87 6.79
C ILE A 468 -4.72 -6.18 7.42
N THR A 469 -4.52 -5.03 8.05
CA THR A 469 -5.59 -4.17 8.58
C THR A 469 -5.54 -2.79 7.93
N LEU A 470 -6.62 -2.39 7.27
CA LEU A 470 -6.78 -1.09 6.63
C LEU A 470 -7.91 -0.31 7.30
N THR A 471 -7.60 0.88 7.81
CA THR A 471 -8.59 1.80 8.38
C THR A 471 -8.51 3.13 7.64
N ALA A 472 -9.58 3.50 6.94
CA ALA A 472 -9.64 4.74 6.16
C ALA A 472 -10.99 5.44 6.29
N LYS A 473 -11.14 6.67 5.79
CA LYS A 473 -12.47 7.15 5.34
C LYS A 473 -12.71 6.67 3.91
N GLN A 474 -11.71 6.85 3.04
CA GLN A 474 -11.75 6.41 1.64
C GLN A 474 -10.67 5.38 1.33
N LEU A 475 -11.07 4.20 0.87
CA LEU A 475 -10.17 3.17 0.35
C LEU A 475 -10.40 2.97 -1.15
N ASN A 476 -9.40 3.31 -1.97
CA ASN A 476 -9.42 3.10 -3.41
C ASN A 476 -8.37 2.06 -3.81
N ILE A 477 -8.80 0.95 -4.39
CA ILE A 477 -7.92 -0.09 -4.94
C ILE A 477 -8.28 -0.19 -6.43
N LEU A 478 -7.40 0.35 -7.27
CA LEU A 478 -7.71 0.67 -8.65
C LEU A 478 -6.82 -0.09 -9.63
N ASN A 479 -7.31 -0.29 -10.85
CA ASN A 479 -6.52 -0.67 -12.03
C ASN A 479 -5.68 -1.94 -11.84
N GLY A 480 -6.29 -3.02 -11.36
CA GLY A 480 -5.64 -4.33 -11.23
C GLY A 480 -4.62 -4.46 -10.09
N THR A 481 -4.65 -3.55 -9.11
CA THR A 481 -3.82 -3.61 -7.90
C THR A 481 -4.35 -4.65 -6.91
N ASN A 482 -3.48 -5.10 -6.00
CA ASN A 482 -3.75 -6.26 -5.15
C ASN A 482 -3.49 -5.99 -3.67
N VAL A 483 -4.37 -6.51 -2.82
CA VAL A 483 -4.18 -6.65 -1.37
C VAL A 483 -4.30 -8.13 -1.04
N ASN A 484 -3.22 -8.76 -0.56
CA ASN A 484 -3.21 -10.21 -0.41
C ASN A 484 -2.50 -10.77 0.82
N VAL A 485 -3.07 -11.83 1.39
CA VAL A 485 -2.50 -12.64 2.45
C VAL A 485 -2.55 -14.11 2.03
N LEU A 486 -1.44 -14.62 1.50
CA LEU A 486 -1.39 -15.95 0.87
C LEU A 486 -0.54 -16.92 1.69
N SER A 487 -0.87 -18.22 1.63
CA SER A 487 0.03 -19.31 1.98
C SER A 487 0.37 -20.16 0.73
N GLY A 488 1.60 -20.63 0.58
CA GLY A 488 2.08 -21.32 -0.64
C GLY A 488 2.35 -22.82 -0.49
N GLY A 489 2.22 -23.37 0.73
CA GLY A 489 2.43 -24.77 1.09
C GLY A 489 1.24 -25.33 1.86
N THR A 490 1.49 -25.93 3.02
CA THR A 490 0.45 -26.53 3.90
C THR A 490 -0.19 -25.54 4.88
N GLY A 491 0.29 -24.30 4.95
CA GLY A 491 -0.23 -23.28 5.87
C GLY A 491 -1.61 -22.76 5.45
N GLN A 492 -2.30 -22.12 6.38
CA GLN A 492 -3.61 -21.51 6.18
C GLN A 492 -3.50 -20.12 5.54
N GLY A 493 -4.54 -19.69 4.82
CA GLY A 493 -4.66 -18.32 4.33
C GLY A 493 -4.73 -17.33 5.49
N GLY A 494 -4.25 -16.10 5.26
CA GLY A 494 -4.18 -15.08 6.31
C GLY A 494 -5.49 -14.31 6.52
N ASN A 495 -5.42 -13.21 7.27
CA ASN A 495 -6.58 -12.36 7.58
C ASN A 495 -6.48 -10.97 6.96
N ILE A 496 -7.57 -10.48 6.38
CA ILE A 496 -7.71 -9.10 5.90
C ILE A 496 -8.87 -8.43 6.63
N ASN A 497 -8.60 -7.33 7.33
CA ASN A 497 -9.60 -6.52 8.03
C ASN A 497 -9.64 -5.11 7.42
N ILE A 498 -10.80 -4.69 6.93
CA ILE A 498 -10.97 -3.37 6.31
C ILE A 498 -12.13 -2.65 7.00
N GLN A 499 -11.87 -1.41 7.41
CA GLN A 499 -12.87 -0.48 7.91
C GLN A 499 -12.74 0.85 7.17
N ALA A 500 -13.77 1.24 6.40
CA ALA A 500 -13.77 2.55 5.74
C ALA A 500 -15.17 3.10 5.48
N ASP A 501 -15.35 4.41 5.34
CA ASP A 501 -16.66 4.95 4.94
C ASP A 501 -17.01 4.52 3.51
N ASN A 502 -16.08 4.65 2.56
CA ASN A 502 -16.27 4.20 1.19
C ASN A 502 -15.09 3.36 0.70
N ILE A 503 -15.42 2.23 0.08
CA ILE A 503 -14.49 1.30 -0.53
C ILE A 503 -14.79 1.21 -2.02
N LYS A 504 -13.78 1.49 -2.84
CA LYS A 504 -13.86 1.39 -4.31
C LYS A 504 -12.79 0.42 -4.81
N LEU A 505 -13.22 -0.72 -5.35
CA LEU A 505 -12.38 -1.71 -6.03
C LEU A 505 -12.78 -1.73 -7.51
N THR A 506 -12.00 -1.08 -8.37
CA THR A 506 -12.43 -0.85 -9.78
C THR A 506 -11.27 -0.87 -10.75
N GLY A 507 -11.58 -0.91 -12.04
CA GLY A 507 -10.61 -0.80 -13.13
C GLY A 507 -9.76 -2.05 -13.35
N ILE A 508 -9.21 -2.13 -14.57
CA ILE A 508 -8.35 -3.21 -15.04
C ILE A 508 -6.92 -2.71 -15.27
N ASN A 509 -5.94 -3.56 -15.07
CA ASN A 509 -4.56 -3.26 -15.47
C ASN A 509 -4.31 -3.48 -16.97
N ALA A 510 -3.09 -3.23 -17.42
CA ALA A 510 -2.68 -3.46 -18.81
C ALA A 510 -2.81 -4.93 -19.26
N ALA A 511 -2.71 -5.89 -18.33
CA ALA A 511 -2.97 -7.31 -18.57
C ALA A 511 -4.47 -7.68 -18.52
N LYS A 512 -5.35 -6.67 -18.41
CA LYS A 512 -6.81 -6.76 -18.30
C LYS A 512 -7.33 -7.45 -17.05
N ASN A 513 -6.51 -7.64 -16.02
CA ASN A 513 -6.96 -8.18 -14.74
C ASN A 513 -7.58 -7.06 -13.89
N GLY A 514 -8.72 -7.35 -13.27
CA GLY A 514 -9.36 -6.48 -12.28
C GLY A 514 -8.60 -6.43 -10.95
N SER A 515 -8.95 -5.44 -10.12
CA SER A 515 -8.36 -5.25 -8.79
C SER A 515 -8.81 -6.32 -7.79
N ARG A 516 -7.96 -6.72 -6.83
CA ARG A 516 -8.25 -7.88 -5.96
C ARG A 516 -7.93 -7.68 -4.48
N ILE A 517 -8.81 -8.19 -3.62
CA ILE A 517 -8.57 -8.42 -2.19
C ILE A 517 -8.68 -9.93 -1.97
N VAL A 518 -7.58 -10.59 -1.62
CA VAL A 518 -7.56 -12.07 -1.55
C VAL A 518 -6.83 -12.66 -0.35
N ALA A 519 -7.43 -13.69 0.24
CA ALA A 519 -6.86 -14.46 1.35
C ALA A 519 -6.88 -15.96 1.03
N ASN A 520 -5.88 -16.43 0.28
CA ASN A 520 -5.89 -17.78 -0.31
C ASN A 520 -4.78 -18.69 0.25
N ALA A 521 -5.04 -19.99 0.26
CA ALA A 521 -4.05 -21.04 0.44
C ALA A 521 -3.71 -21.71 -0.91
N GLN A 522 -2.60 -21.30 -1.52
CA GLN A 522 -2.13 -21.64 -2.87
C GLN A 522 -1.06 -22.76 -2.89
N GLY A 523 -1.13 -23.70 -1.94
CA GLY A 523 -0.23 -24.85 -1.87
C GLY A 523 0.00 -25.53 -3.22
N LYS A 524 1.26 -25.67 -3.67
CA LYS A 524 1.59 -26.62 -4.77
C LYS A 524 1.33 -28.08 -4.38
N ALA A 525 1.17 -28.35 -3.09
CA ALA A 525 0.88 -29.67 -2.54
C ALA A 525 -0.63 -29.92 -2.52
N ILE A 526 -1.01 -31.18 -2.71
CA ILE A 526 -2.38 -31.69 -2.49
C ILE A 526 -2.97 -31.36 -1.10
N ASN A 527 -2.13 -30.93 -0.15
CA ASN A 527 -2.49 -30.66 1.25
C ASN A 527 -2.42 -29.16 1.59
N ALA A 528 -2.80 -28.26 0.68
CA ALA A 528 -2.93 -26.84 1.04
C ALA A 528 -3.91 -26.66 2.21
N GLY A 529 -3.61 -25.73 3.11
CA GLY A 529 -4.46 -25.42 4.26
C GLY A 529 -5.77 -24.74 3.87
N ASP A 530 -6.52 -24.31 4.88
CA ASP A 530 -7.80 -23.62 4.70
C ASP A 530 -7.58 -22.20 4.13
N GLY A 531 -8.56 -21.71 3.36
CA GLY A 531 -8.60 -20.31 2.92
C GLY A 531 -8.71 -19.36 4.12
N GLY A 532 -8.24 -18.13 3.93
CA GLY A 532 -8.18 -17.14 5.00
C GLY A 532 -9.53 -16.45 5.30
N THR A 533 -9.50 -15.43 6.16
CA THR A 533 -10.69 -14.63 6.46
C THR A 533 -10.58 -13.21 5.90
N ILE A 534 -11.64 -12.71 5.29
CA ILE A 534 -11.78 -11.31 4.89
C ILE A 534 -12.97 -10.69 5.62
N LYS A 535 -12.73 -9.63 6.39
CA LYS A 535 -13.76 -8.84 7.06
C LYS A 535 -13.76 -7.41 6.54
N ILE A 536 -14.91 -6.95 6.06
CA ILE A 536 -15.10 -5.60 5.51
C ILE A 536 -16.27 -4.94 6.25
N SER A 537 -16.04 -3.74 6.77
CA SER A 537 -17.08 -2.86 7.29
C SER A 537 -17.00 -1.51 6.59
N ALA A 538 -18.10 -1.07 5.98
CA ALA A 538 -18.15 0.23 5.31
C ALA A 538 -19.53 0.86 5.22
N LYS A 539 -19.65 2.12 4.79
CA LYS A 539 -20.96 2.64 4.37
C LYS A 539 -21.25 2.20 2.94
N ASN A 540 -20.31 2.44 2.04
CA ASN A 540 -20.47 2.13 0.62
C ASN A 540 -19.35 1.22 0.11
N LEU A 541 -19.74 0.11 -0.54
CA LEU A 541 -18.84 -0.80 -1.24
C LEU A 541 -19.16 -0.78 -2.74
N GLN A 542 -18.17 -0.45 -3.56
CA GLN A 542 -18.26 -0.49 -5.02
C GLN A 542 -17.24 -1.47 -5.60
N LEU A 543 -17.72 -2.46 -6.35
CA LEU A 543 -16.91 -3.39 -7.14
C LEU A 543 -17.25 -3.21 -8.63
N SER A 544 -16.25 -2.94 -9.47
CA SER A 544 -16.45 -2.90 -10.93
C SER A 544 -15.30 -3.47 -11.74
N ASP A 545 -15.56 -3.73 -13.03
CA ASP A 545 -14.53 -4.08 -14.04
C ASP A 545 -13.72 -5.34 -13.72
N GLY A 546 -14.36 -6.37 -13.18
CA GLY A 546 -13.71 -7.63 -12.80
C GLY A 546 -13.06 -7.61 -11.42
N ALA A 547 -13.42 -6.63 -10.58
CA ALA A 547 -12.94 -6.51 -9.21
C ALA A 547 -13.41 -7.67 -8.31
N GLN A 548 -12.51 -8.26 -7.53
CA GLN A 548 -12.81 -9.44 -6.71
C GLN A 548 -12.41 -9.28 -5.25
N ILE A 549 -13.34 -9.67 -4.36
CA ILE A 549 -13.05 -10.00 -2.97
C ILE A 549 -13.16 -11.52 -2.86
N GLY A 550 -12.09 -12.20 -2.49
CA GLY A 550 -12.16 -13.66 -2.48
C GLY A 550 -11.22 -14.40 -1.56
N THR A 551 -11.65 -15.59 -1.17
CA THR A 551 -10.86 -16.54 -0.38
C THR A 551 -10.88 -17.88 -1.08
N ALA A 552 -9.73 -18.53 -1.18
CA ALA A 552 -9.66 -19.83 -1.84
C ALA A 552 -8.69 -20.78 -1.18
N THR A 553 -8.91 -22.07 -1.34
CA THR A 553 -7.91 -23.12 -1.12
C THR A 553 -7.67 -23.90 -2.41
N PHE A 554 -6.41 -24.24 -2.68
CA PHE A 554 -5.97 -24.97 -3.87
C PHE A 554 -5.46 -26.38 -3.52
N GLY A 555 -5.88 -26.93 -2.38
CA GLY A 555 -5.56 -28.29 -1.93
C GLY A 555 -6.66 -28.81 -1.01
N SER A 556 -6.38 -29.78 -0.14
CA SER A 556 -7.38 -30.48 0.67
C SER A 556 -8.12 -29.63 1.73
N GLY A 557 -7.64 -28.42 2.02
CA GLY A 557 -8.30 -27.52 2.96
C GLY A 557 -9.70 -27.08 2.53
N GLN A 558 -10.36 -26.32 3.40
CA GLN A 558 -11.66 -25.69 3.15
C GLN A 558 -11.51 -24.28 2.58
N GLY A 559 -12.50 -23.80 1.83
CA GLY A 559 -12.56 -22.40 1.43
C GLY A 559 -12.69 -21.48 2.65
N GLY A 560 -12.25 -20.23 2.50
CA GLY A 560 -12.20 -19.27 3.60
C GLY A 560 -13.55 -18.63 3.96
N ILE A 561 -13.52 -17.61 4.82
CA ILE A 561 -14.70 -16.89 5.28
C ILE A 561 -14.65 -15.44 4.78
N ILE A 562 -15.75 -14.96 4.21
CA ILE A 562 -15.92 -13.54 3.86
C ILE A 562 -17.09 -12.98 4.65
N ILE A 563 -16.84 -11.90 5.40
CA ILE A 563 -17.84 -11.16 6.18
C ILE A 563 -17.86 -9.72 5.66
N VAL A 564 -19.01 -9.28 5.15
CA VAL A 564 -19.22 -7.92 4.64
C VAL A 564 -20.39 -7.28 5.38
N ASP A 565 -20.14 -6.15 6.01
CA ASP A 565 -21.15 -5.35 6.72
C ASP A 565 -21.14 -3.93 6.17
N VAL A 566 -22.17 -3.56 5.40
CA VAL A 566 -22.24 -2.27 4.71
C VAL A 566 -23.60 -1.60 4.76
N GLU A 567 -23.71 -0.31 4.43
CA GLU A 567 -25.02 0.30 4.15
C GLU A 567 -25.44 -0.01 2.70
N THR A 568 -24.54 0.19 1.74
CA THR A 568 -24.79 -0.14 0.33
C THR A 568 -23.64 -0.92 -0.30
N ALA A 569 -23.99 -1.93 -1.10
CA ALA A 569 -23.08 -2.67 -1.95
C ALA A 569 -23.54 -2.60 -3.41
N ASN A 570 -22.68 -2.10 -4.29
CA ASN A 570 -22.89 -2.05 -5.73
C ASN A 570 -21.80 -2.85 -6.44
N ILE A 571 -22.19 -3.96 -7.07
CA ILE A 571 -21.27 -4.87 -7.76
C ILE A 571 -21.67 -4.89 -9.23
N SER A 572 -20.73 -4.61 -10.13
CA SER A 572 -21.04 -4.58 -11.56
C SER A 572 -19.90 -4.99 -12.48
N GLY A 573 -20.23 -5.53 -13.64
CA GLY A 573 -19.27 -5.76 -14.71
C GLY A 573 -18.41 -7.01 -14.55
N LYS A 574 -17.55 -7.21 -15.54
CA LYS A 574 -16.54 -8.24 -15.62
C LYS A 574 -15.25 -7.65 -16.17
N ASP A 575 -14.16 -8.38 -16.04
CA ASP A 575 -12.92 -8.04 -16.68
C ASP A 575 -13.02 -8.21 -18.21
N GLN A 576 -12.09 -7.61 -18.94
CA GLN A 576 -12.05 -7.69 -20.40
C GLN A 576 -11.06 -8.75 -20.92
N SER A 577 -10.63 -9.68 -20.06
CA SER A 577 -9.66 -10.72 -20.42
C SER A 577 -10.33 -11.89 -21.17
N LYS A 578 -9.53 -12.73 -21.83
CA LYS A 578 -10.03 -13.90 -22.61
C LYS A 578 -10.68 -14.98 -21.72
N ASN A 579 -10.46 -14.92 -20.41
CA ASN A 579 -11.05 -15.78 -19.39
C ASN A 579 -11.87 -14.90 -18.44
N THR A 580 -13.14 -14.65 -18.77
CA THR A 580 -14.03 -13.65 -18.17
C THR A 580 -14.14 -13.74 -16.64
N TYR A 581 -13.41 -12.90 -15.91
CA TYR A 581 -13.53 -12.74 -14.45
C TYR A 581 -14.63 -11.74 -14.12
N ARG A 582 -15.73 -12.20 -13.52
CA ARG A 582 -16.82 -11.33 -13.06
C ARG A 582 -16.39 -10.53 -11.83
N SER A 583 -16.89 -9.29 -11.71
CA SER A 583 -16.80 -8.56 -10.45
C SER A 583 -17.62 -9.29 -9.40
N GLY A 584 -17.06 -9.51 -8.21
CA GLY A 584 -17.78 -10.31 -7.24
C GLY A 584 -17.11 -10.61 -5.91
N ILE A 585 -17.90 -11.27 -5.07
CA ILE A 585 -17.49 -11.83 -3.77
C ILE A 585 -17.50 -13.36 -3.91
N ILE A 586 -16.33 -13.97 -3.72
CA ILE A 586 -16.10 -15.35 -4.15
C ILE A 586 -15.38 -16.15 -3.05
N THR A 587 -15.98 -17.25 -2.61
CA THR A 587 -15.27 -18.28 -1.84
C THR A 587 -15.12 -19.54 -2.68
N GLU A 588 -13.90 -20.10 -2.69
CA GLU A 588 -13.58 -21.20 -3.60
C GLU A 588 -12.78 -22.32 -2.94
N SER A 589 -13.14 -23.55 -3.31
CA SER A 589 -12.36 -24.75 -3.10
C SER A 589 -11.96 -25.27 -4.48
N ALA A 590 -10.74 -24.94 -4.91
CA ALA A 590 -10.38 -24.77 -6.32
C ALA A 590 -9.87 -26.04 -7.04
N THR A 591 -9.86 -27.21 -6.38
CA THR A 591 -9.31 -28.45 -6.98
C THR A 591 -10.25 -29.63 -6.80
N GLU A 592 -10.10 -30.67 -7.61
CA GLU A 592 -10.92 -31.89 -7.48
C GLU A 592 -10.72 -32.64 -6.16
N LYS A 593 -9.65 -32.33 -5.41
CA LYS A 593 -9.32 -32.92 -4.11
C LYS A 593 -9.56 -31.99 -2.93
N SER A 594 -10.14 -30.81 -3.16
CA SER A 594 -10.29 -29.81 -2.10
C SER A 594 -11.53 -30.07 -1.24
N GLY A 595 -11.48 -29.55 0.00
CA GLY A 595 -12.52 -29.70 1.01
C GLY A 595 -13.76 -28.86 0.71
N ASN A 596 -14.56 -28.58 1.73
CA ASN A 596 -15.78 -27.78 1.57
C ASN A 596 -15.46 -26.37 1.07
N ALA A 597 -16.32 -25.79 0.24
CA ALA A 597 -16.20 -24.39 -0.13
C ALA A 597 -16.51 -23.45 1.04
N GLY A 598 -15.99 -22.24 0.95
CA GLY A 598 -16.00 -21.27 2.04
C GLY A 598 -17.36 -20.59 2.25
N THR A 599 -17.47 -19.85 3.34
CA THR A 599 -18.73 -19.20 3.76
C THR A 599 -18.75 -17.71 3.42
N ILE A 600 -19.89 -17.21 2.95
CA ILE A 600 -20.13 -15.77 2.74
C ILE A 600 -21.24 -15.31 3.69
N ILE A 601 -20.96 -14.25 4.47
CA ILE A 601 -21.94 -13.55 5.31
C ILE A 601 -21.96 -12.09 4.86
N LEU A 602 -23.10 -11.61 4.37
CA LEU A 602 -23.26 -10.24 3.87
C LEU A 602 -24.47 -9.56 4.51
N THR A 603 -24.23 -8.46 5.20
CA THR A 603 -25.26 -7.56 5.72
C THR A 603 -25.19 -6.23 4.97
N ALA A 604 -26.31 -5.78 4.39
CA ALA A 604 -26.39 -4.52 3.67
C ALA A 604 -27.78 -3.88 3.78
N ASN A 605 -27.93 -2.55 3.85
CA ASN A 605 -29.28 -1.97 3.64
C ASN A 605 -29.73 -2.15 2.18
N SER A 606 -28.83 -1.94 1.22
CA SER A 606 -29.10 -2.18 -0.20
C SER A 606 -27.97 -2.96 -0.85
N LEU A 607 -28.32 -4.10 -1.47
CA LEU A 607 -27.40 -4.91 -2.26
C LEU A 607 -27.85 -4.91 -3.74
N ASN A 608 -27.02 -4.33 -4.60
CA ASN A 608 -27.25 -4.24 -6.04
C ASN A 608 -26.16 -5.00 -6.81
N LEU A 609 -26.56 -6.05 -7.53
CA LEU A 609 -25.74 -6.75 -8.51
C LEU A 609 -26.25 -6.40 -9.89
N ASP A 610 -25.36 -5.94 -10.75
CA ASP A 610 -25.68 -5.56 -12.12
C ASP A 610 -24.64 -6.05 -13.12
N THR A 611 -25.01 -6.16 -14.39
CA THR A 611 -24.10 -6.40 -15.52
C THR A 611 -23.08 -7.52 -15.24
N GLU A 612 -23.55 -8.77 -15.19
CA GLU A 612 -22.73 -9.98 -14.98
C GLU A 612 -22.04 -10.09 -13.60
N ALA A 613 -22.45 -9.31 -12.60
CA ALA A 613 -21.94 -9.43 -11.23
C ALA A 613 -22.17 -10.83 -10.62
N LEU A 614 -21.30 -11.20 -9.67
CA LEU A 614 -21.27 -12.53 -9.07
C LEU A 614 -21.12 -12.47 -7.54
N ILE A 615 -21.95 -13.21 -6.81
CA ILE A 615 -21.64 -13.64 -5.44
C ILE A 615 -21.72 -15.16 -5.44
N THR A 616 -20.64 -15.85 -5.11
CA THR A 616 -20.65 -17.31 -5.17
C THR A 616 -19.80 -17.97 -4.10
N THR A 617 -20.29 -19.10 -3.63
CA THR A 617 -19.48 -20.13 -2.98
C THR A 617 -19.35 -21.28 -3.97
N LYS A 618 -18.14 -21.82 -4.15
CA LYS A 618 -17.90 -22.86 -5.17
C LYS A 618 -16.87 -23.89 -4.72
N THR A 619 -17.18 -25.17 -4.90
CA THR A 619 -16.21 -26.26 -4.81
C THR A 619 -16.09 -27.01 -6.14
N PHE A 620 -14.86 -27.35 -6.54
CA PHE A 620 -14.58 -28.29 -7.62
C PHE A 620 -14.33 -29.72 -7.11
N GLY A 621 -14.18 -29.88 -5.79
CA GLY A 621 -13.78 -31.12 -5.16
C GLY A 621 -14.95 -31.97 -4.66
N THR A 622 -14.60 -32.99 -3.87
CA THR A 622 -15.58 -33.89 -3.24
C THR A 622 -16.27 -33.27 -2.01
N GLY A 623 -15.78 -32.14 -1.51
CA GLY A 623 -16.41 -31.40 -0.40
C GLY A 623 -17.73 -30.75 -0.79
N THR A 624 -18.51 -30.30 0.19
CA THR A 624 -19.79 -29.61 -0.07
C THR A 624 -19.57 -28.19 -0.58
N GLY A 625 -20.51 -27.67 -1.39
CA GLY A 625 -20.61 -26.25 -1.70
C GLY A 625 -20.74 -25.42 -0.42
N GLY A 626 -20.27 -24.18 -0.46
CA GLY A 626 -20.17 -23.33 0.72
C GLY A 626 -21.50 -22.66 1.05
N ASN A 627 -21.73 -22.32 2.30
CA ASN A 627 -22.97 -21.68 2.72
C ASN A 627 -22.92 -20.16 2.52
N MET A 628 -24.07 -19.57 2.24
CA MET A 628 -24.23 -18.14 2.06
C MET A 628 -25.40 -17.61 2.88
N THR A 629 -25.15 -16.56 3.65
CA THR A 629 -26.17 -15.81 4.39
C THR A 629 -26.14 -14.36 3.95
N ILE A 630 -27.26 -13.86 3.42
CA ILE A 630 -27.43 -12.45 3.02
C ILE A 630 -28.60 -11.85 3.79
N GLN A 631 -28.34 -10.75 4.51
CA GLN A 631 -29.35 -9.95 5.17
C GLN A 631 -29.39 -8.56 4.54
N THR A 632 -30.54 -8.14 4.01
CA THR A 632 -30.68 -6.80 3.42
C THR A 632 -32.09 -6.23 3.44
N GLU A 633 -32.25 -4.91 3.34
CA GLU A 633 -33.59 -4.33 3.12
C GLU A 633 -34.04 -4.50 1.68
N THR A 634 -33.12 -4.33 0.71
CA THR A 634 -33.42 -4.47 -0.72
C THR A 634 -32.32 -5.22 -1.43
N LEU A 635 -32.69 -6.33 -2.08
CA LEU A 635 -31.82 -7.11 -2.96
C LEU A 635 -32.26 -6.95 -4.41
N ARG A 636 -31.38 -6.42 -5.26
CA ARG A 636 -31.61 -6.26 -6.70
C ARG A 636 -30.53 -6.97 -7.51
N LEU A 637 -30.95 -7.84 -8.42
CA LEU A 637 -30.08 -8.46 -9.42
C LEU A 637 -30.59 -8.07 -10.81
N SER A 638 -29.71 -7.54 -11.65
CA SER A 638 -30.02 -7.22 -13.05
C SER A 638 -28.94 -7.68 -14.03
N ASN A 639 -29.30 -7.85 -15.30
CA ASN A 639 -28.38 -7.99 -16.43
C ASN A 639 -27.38 -9.16 -16.27
N ASN A 640 -27.88 -10.39 -16.24
CA ASN A 640 -27.11 -11.64 -16.13
C ASN A 640 -26.29 -11.77 -14.83
N SER A 641 -26.75 -11.15 -13.75
CA SER A 641 -26.15 -11.27 -12.43
C SER A 641 -26.51 -12.60 -11.77
N LEU A 642 -25.61 -13.10 -10.92
CA LEU A 642 -25.69 -14.43 -10.34
C LEU A 642 -25.36 -14.43 -8.84
N ILE A 643 -26.24 -15.03 -8.04
CA ILE A 643 -25.93 -15.49 -6.69
C ILE A 643 -25.97 -17.02 -6.69
N SER A 644 -24.88 -17.69 -6.28
CA SER A 644 -24.85 -19.15 -6.36
C SER A 644 -24.07 -19.86 -5.26
N ALA A 645 -24.56 -21.03 -4.85
CA ALA A 645 -23.85 -21.98 -3.99
C ALA A 645 -23.66 -23.31 -4.73
N ARG A 646 -22.45 -23.53 -5.26
CA ARG A 646 -22.18 -24.55 -6.27
C ARG A 646 -21.23 -25.65 -5.81
N SER A 647 -21.49 -26.86 -6.29
CA SER A 647 -20.57 -27.99 -6.28
C SER A 647 -20.40 -28.57 -7.69
N GLU A 648 -19.19 -28.52 -8.21
CA GLU A 648 -18.84 -29.08 -9.52
C GLU A 648 -18.23 -30.49 -9.42
N GLY A 649 -17.93 -30.96 -8.21
CA GLY A 649 -17.49 -32.33 -7.94
C GLY A 649 -18.62 -33.22 -7.42
N SER A 650 -18.25 -34.17 -6.56
CA SER A 650 -19.16 -35.18 -6.01
C SER A 650 -19.79 -34.83 -4.67
N GLY A 651 -19.54 -33.63 -4.13
CA GLY A 651 -20.16 -33.17 -2.89
C GLY A 651 -21.48 -32.42 -3.14
N ASN A 652 -22.35 -32.36 -2.14
CA ASN A 652 -23.64 -31.64 -2.23
C ASN A 652 -23.44 -30.14 -2.45
N ALA A 653 -24.42 -29.46 -3.05
CA ALA A 653 -24.37 -28.00 -3.15
C ALA A 653 -24.54 -27.33 -1.77
N GLY A 654 -24.07 -26.09 -1.67
CA GLY A 654 -24.18 -25.30 -0.44
C GLY A 654 -25.57 -24.70 -0.25
N GLN A 655 -25.83 -24.20 0.96
CA GLN A 655 -27.11 -23.60 1.33
C GLN A 655 -27.10 -22.09 1.07
N ILE A 656 -28.25 -21.54 0.65
CA ILE A 656 -28.45 -20.09 0.54
C ILE A 656 -29.58 -19.67 1.47
N GLN A 657 -29.28 -18.76 2.40
CA GLN A 657 -30.24 -18.10 3.27
C GLN A 657 -30.30 -16.60 2.95
N LEU A 658 -31.46 -16.12 2.51
CA LEU A 658 -31.72 -14.70 2.27
C LEU A 658 -32.77 -14.21 3.27
N THR A 659 -32.47 -13.10 3.94
CA THR A 659 -33.41 -12.37 4.80
C THR A 659 -33.54 -10.96 4.26
N ILE A 660 -34.73 -10.62 3.78
CA ILE A 660 -35.00 -9.40 3.01
C ILE A 660 -36.09 -8.58 3.70
N GLY A 661 -35.76 -7.35 4.11
CA GLY A 661 -36.67 -6.48 4.87
C GLY A 661 -37.77 -5.83 4.03
N ASN A 662 -37.56 -5.62 2.72
CA ASN A 662 -38.56 -4.98 1.85
C ASN A 662 -38.78 -5.75 0.56
N LYS A 663 -37.80 -5.80 -0.35
CA LYS A 663 -38.05 -6.38 -1.69
C LYS A 663 -36.88 -7.15 -2.26
N LEU A 664 -37.22 -8.25 -2.93
CA LEU A 664 -36.34 -9.01 -3.81
C LEU A 664 -36.72 -8.75 -5.27
N TYR A 665 -35.82 -8.17 -6.07
CA TYR A 665 -36.08 -7.84 -7.46
C TYR A 665 -35.03 -8.46 -8.38
N LEU A 666 -35.45 -9.37 -9.25
CA LEU A 666 -34.59 -9.98 -10.26
C LEU A 666 -35.06 -9.61 -11.66
N THR A 667 -34.13 -9.20 -12.52
CA THR A 667 -34.34 -9.01 -13.96
C THR A 667 -33.19 -9.64 -14.73
N ASP A 668 -33.49 -10.55 -15.66
CA ASP A 668 -32.48 -11.28 -16.43
C ASP A 668 -31.38 -11.91 -15.54
N SER A 669 -31.75 -12.47 -14.39
CA SER A 669 -30.78 -12.86 -13.34
C SER A 669 -31.15 -14.18 -12.66
N ILE A 670 -30.18 -14.76 -11.95
CA ILE A 670 -30.32 -16.10 -11.35
C ILE A 670 -29.87 -16.09 -9.88
N ILE A 671 -30.65 -16.74 -9.02
CA ILE A 671 -30.22 -17.19 -7.69
C ILE A 671 -30.33 -18.72 -7.69
N GLU A 672 -29.23 -19.43 -7.41
CA GLU A 672 -29.24 -20.88 -7.47
C GLU A 672 -28.38 -21.63 -6.45
N THR A 673 -28.81 -22.83 -6.09
CA THR A 673 -27.91 -23.89 -5.60
C THR A 673 -27.78 -24.94 -6.69
N SER A 674 -26.56 -25.44 -6.92
CA SER A 674 -26.32 -26.39 -8.01
C SER A 674 -25.25 -27.41 -7.63
N ALA A 675 -25.55 -28.68 -7.83
CA ALA A 675 -24.57 -29.76 -7.82
C ALA A 675 -24.49 -30.43 -9.21
N ILE A 676 -23.32 -30.92 -9.61
CA ILE A 676 -23.17 -31.69 -10.85
C ILE A 676 -23.39 -33.19 -10.59
N GLN A 677 -22.85 -33.74 -9.50
CA GLN A 677 -22.87 -35.20 -9.26
C GLN A 677 -23.48 -35.60 -7.90
N ALA A 678 -24.15 -34.68 -7.21
CA ALA A 678 -24.61 -34.87 -5.83
C ALA A 678 -25.92 -34.11 -5.58
N ASP A 679 -26.40 -34.07 -4.34
CA ASP A 679 -27.68 -33.43 -4.01
C ASP A 679 -27.59 -31.89 -4.10
N GLY A 680 -28.68 -31.28 -4.56
CA GLY A 680 -28.87 -29.83 -4.54
C GLY A 680 -28.95 -29.29 -3.11
N GLY A 681 -28.44 -28.08 -2.90
CA GLY A 681 -28.51 -27.39 -1.61
C GLY A 681 -29.90 -26.77 -1.41
N ASN A 682 -30.34 -26.60 -0.17
CA ASN A 682 -31.60 -25.90 0.08
C ASN A 682 -31.42 -24.39 -0.02
N MET A 683 -32.53 -23.73 -0.30
CA MET A 683 -32.63 -22.28 -0.35
C MET A 683 -33.79 -21.82 0.51
N SER A 684 -33.54 -20.82 1.35
CA SER A 684 -34.55 -20.19 2.18
C SER A 684 -34.54 -18.68 1.93
N ILE A 685 -35.68 -18.13 1.54
CA ILE A 685 -35.86 -16.71 1.25
C ILE A 685 -37.01 -16.20 2.12
N ASN A 686 -36.66 -15.48 3.17
CA ASN A 686 -37.62 -14.77 4.00
C ASN A 686 -37.66 -13.30 3.56
N SER A 687 -38.80 -12.82 3.07
CA SER A 687 -38.97 -11.46 2.55
C SER A 687 -40.19 -10.82 3.20
N LEU A 688 -40.05 -9.71 3.92
CA LEU A 688 -41.23 -9.08 4.54
C LEU A 688 -42.16 -8.43 3.51
N GLY A 689 -41.67 -8.06 2.32
CA GLY A 689 -42.49 -7.60 1.20
C GLY A 689 -42.45 -8.58 0.02
N TYR A 690 -42.43 -8.08 -1.21
CA TYR A 690 -42.62 -8.91 -2.40
C TYR A 690 -41.33 -9.46 -3.04
N VAL A 691 -41.47 -10.61 -3.70
CA VAL A 691 -40.48 -11.22 -4.59
C VAL A 691 -40.92 -11.01 -6.03
N TYR A 692 -40.15 -10.26 -6.81
CA TYR A 692 -40.42 -9.97 -8.22
C TYR A 692 -39.38 -10.60 -9.14
N LEU A 693 -39.83 -11.45 -10.07
CA LEU A 693 -38.98 -12.13 -11.05
C LEU A 693 -39.38 -11.74 -12.46
N SER A 694 -38.51 -11.00 -13.17
CA SER A 694 -38.67 -10.70 -14.59
C SER A 694 -37.61 -11.42 -15.42
N ASN A 695 -38.01 -12.34 -16.31
CA ASN A 695 -37.09 -13.19 -17.10
C ASN A 695 -35.95 -13.77 -16.24
N SER A 696 -36.27 -14.21 -15.03
CA SER A 696 -35.31 -14.55 -13.98
C SER A 696 -35.66 -15.89 -13.34
N GLN A 697 -34.68 -16.50 -12.68
CA GLN A 697 -34.83 -17.83 -12.10
C GLN A 697 -34.34 -17.88 -10.65
N ILE A 698 -35.13 -18.52 -9.80
CA ILE A 698 -34.71 -19.04 -8.50
C ILE A 698 -34.69 -20.55 -8.64
N SER A 699 -33.57 -21.22 -8.37
CA SER A 699 -33.53 -22.67 -8.50
C SER A 699 -32.60 -23.41 -7.55
N THR A 700 -32.99 -24.63 -7.24
CA THR A 700 -32.14 -25.65 -6.63
C THR A 700 -32.14 -26.82 -7.61
N SER A 701 -30.97 -27.23 -8.10
CA SER A 701 -30.92 -28.25 -9.15
C SER A 701 -29.70 -29.14 -9.11
N VAL A 702 -29.85 -30.34 -9.69
CA VAL A 702 -28.73 -31.22 -10.01
C VAL A 702 -28.66 -31.42 -11.51
N ASN A 703 -27.49 -31.16 -12.10
CA ASN A 703 -27.31 -31.32 -13.54
C ASN A 703 -26.98 -32.77 -13.93
N GLU A 704 -27.69 -33.20 -14.97
CA GLU A 704 -27.30 -34.21 -15.95
C GLU A 704 -27.26 -35.70 -15.56
N ASN A 705 -26.96 -36.17 -14.33
CA ASN A 705 -26.94 -37.64 -14.10
C ASN A 705 -27.17 -38.23 -12.68
N PHE A 706 -27.08 -37.48 -11.59
CA PHE A 706 -27.16 -38.02 -10.21
C PHE A 706 -27.89 -37.02 -9.28
N GLY A 707 -28.12 -37.36 -8.01
CA GLY A 707 -28.57 -36.44 -6.95
C GLY A 707 -30.04 -36.01 -6.95
N ASN A 708 -30.56 -35.68 -5.76
CA ASN A 708 -31.90 -35.14 -5.53
C ASN A 708 -31.90 -33.60 -5.62
N GLY A 709 -33.02 -33.00 -6.02
CA GLY A 709 -33.22 -31.56 -5.99
C GLY A 709 -33.20 -31.02 -4.55
N GLY A 710 -32.65 -29.82 -4.36
CA GLY A 710 -32.67 -29.15 -3.06
C GLY A 710 -34.04 -28.55 -2.76
N ASN A 711 -34.38 -28.34 -1.49
CA ASN A 711 -35.66 -27.74 -1.13
C ASN A 711 -35.62 -26.20 -1.24
N ILE A 712 -36.75 -25.60 -1.57
CA ILE A 712 -36.92 -24.15 -1.61
C ILE A 712 -38.02 -23.75 -0.64
N THR A 713 -37.71 -22.85 0.30
CA THR A 713 -38.71 -22.20 1.17
C THR A 713 -38.75 -20.71 0.85
N LEU A 714 -39.94 -20.19 0.51
CA LEU A 714 -40.20 -18.77 0.30
C LEU A 714 -41.26 -18.29 1.29
N GLN A 715 -40.98 -17.17 1.97
CA GLN A 715 -41.95 -16.48 2.82
C GLN A 715 -42.05 -14.98 2.46
N PRO A 716 -42.61 -14.61 1.30
CA PRO A 716 -42.87 -13.22 0.92
C PRO A 716 -44.32 -12.78 1.16
N GLU A 717 -44.55 -11.48 1.27
CA GLU A 717 -45.92 -10.92 1.25
C GLU A 717 -46.62 -11.29 -0.07
N PHE A 718 -45.96 -11.08 -1.21
CA PHE A 718 -46.46 -11.48 -2.53
C PHE A 718 -45.34 -12.01 -3.43
N VAL A 719 -45.67 -12.94 -4.33
CA VAL A 719 -44.78 -13.37 -5.43
C VAL A 719 -45.31 -12.84 -6.76
N VAL A 720 -44.46 -12.18 -7.54
CA VAL A 720 -44.79 -11.67 -8.87
C VAL A 720 -43.85 -12.30 -9.91
N LEU A 721 -44.43 -13.01 -10.89
CA LEU A 721 -43.71 -13.70 -11.95
C LEU A 721 -44.03 -13.04 -13.29
N ASN A 722 -43.01 -12.54 -13.99
CA ASN A 722 -43.10 -12.04 -15.37
C ASN A 722 -42.02 -12.68 -16.23
N GLN A 723 -42.35 -13.78 -16.88
CA GLN A 723 -41.38 -14.76 -17.43
C GLN A 723 -40.41 -15.29 -16.35
N GLY A 724 -40.79 -15.21 -15.08
CA GLY A 724 -40.01 -15.68 -13.93
C GLY A 724 -40.25 -17.15 -13.59
N LYS A 725 -39.25 -17.85 -13.05
CA LYS A 725 -39.28 -19.29 -12.75
C LYS A 725 -38.74 -19.61 -11.35
N ILE A 726 -39.36 -20.56 -10.67
CA ILE A 726 -38.94 -21.10 -9.36
C ILE A 726 -38.87 -22.62 -9.47
N PHE A 727 -37.67 -23.21 -9.45
CA PHE A 727 -37.47 -24.63 -9.76
C PHE A 727 -36.66 -25.38 -8.72
N ALA A 728 -37.22 -26.47 -8.21
CA ALA A 728 -36.53 -27.46 -7.37
C ALA A 728 -36.36 -28.78 -8.13
N LYS A 729 -35.80 -28.71 -9.34
CA LYS A 729 -35.82 -29.81 -10.30
C LYS A 729 -34.64 -30.74 -10.16
N ALA A 730 -34.87 -32.01 -10.47
CA ALA A 730 -33.83 -33.02 -10.63
C ALA A 730 -33.97 -33.72 -11.98
N LYS A 731 -32.90 -34.33 -12.49
CA LYS A 731 -32.97 -35.14 -13.72
C LYS A 731 -33.30 -36.59 -13.39
N LYS A 732 -32.44 -37.26 -12.62
CA LYS A 732 -32.59 -38.69 -12.25
C LYS A 732 -32.98 -38.94 -10.79
N GLY A 733 -32.56 -38.10 -9.85
CA GLY A 733 -32.99 -38.21 -8.45
C GLY A 733 -34.39 -37.65 -8.23
N ALA A 734 -34.88 -37.68 -6.99
CA ALA A 734 -36.16 -37.05 -6.66
C ALA A 734 -36.06 -35.52 -6.82
N GLY A 735 -37.14 -34.88 -7.29
CA GLY A 735 -37.27 -33.43 -7.21
C GLY A 735 -37.31 -32.94 -5.76
N GLY A 736 -36.90 -31.70 -5.52
CA GLY A 736 -36.93 -31.08 -4.20
C GLY A 736 -38.31 -30.50 -3.88
N ASN A 737 -38.62 -30.27 -2.61
CA ASN A 737 -39.88 -29.65 -2.23
C ASN A 737 -39.81 -28.12 -2.33
N ILE A 738 -40.91 -27.50 -2.78
CA ILE A 738 -41.09 -26.05 -2.80
C ILE A 738 -42.22 -25.71 -1.85
N ASN A 739 -41.91 -24.97 -0.78
CA ASN A 739 -42.88 -24.44 0.16
C ASN A 739 -42.94 -22.91 0.03
N ILE A 740 -44.10 -22.36 -0.33
CA ILE A 740 -44.32 -20.92 -0.46
C ILE A 740 -45.43 -20.52 0.50
N LEU A 741 -45.09 -19.73 1.51
CA LEU A 741 -46.06 -19.07 2.40
C LEU A 741 -46.19 -17.61 1.97
N THR A 742 -47.34 -17.21 1.44
CA THR A 742 -47.52 -15.87 0.86
C THR A 742 -48.98 -15.44 0.87
N ASN A 743 -49.27 -14.13 0.77
CA ASN A 743 -50.65 -13.65 0.63
C ASN A 743 -51.17 -13.79 -0.80
N GLY A 744 -50.29 -13.99 -1.79
CA GLY A 744 -50.71 -14.26 -3.17
C GLY A 744 -49.57 -14.40 -4.18
N ILE A 745 -49.87 -15.08 -5.28
CA ILE A 745 -48.97 -15.25 -6.44
C ILE A 745 -49.61 -14.64 -7.69
N TYR A 746 -48.91 -13.69 -8.31
CA TYR A 746 -49.32 -13.03 -9.56
C TYR A 746 -48.44 -13.52 -10.71
N ASN A 747 -48.98 -14.40 -11.54
CA ASN A 747 -48.29 -15.00 -12.67
C ASN A 747 -48.69 -14.34 -14.00
N PHE A 748 -47.77 -13.54 -14.57
CA PHE A 748 -47.93 -12.86 -15.86
C PHE A 748 -47.29 -13.64 -17.03
N ASN A 749 -46.82 -14.87 -16.82
CA ASN A 749 -46.12 -15.65 -17.83
C ASN A 749 -47.05 -16.22 -18.93
N LYS A 750 -48.37 -16.06 -18.79
CA LYS A 750 -49.42 -16.63 -19.67
C LYS A 750 -49.36 -18.17 -19.78
N VAL A 751 -48.71 -18.84 -18.83
CA VAL A 751 -48.64 -20.30 -18.70
C VAL A 751 -49.10 -20.72 -17.30
N PRO A 752 -49.58 -21.97 -17.11
CA PRO A 752 -49.99 -22.47 -15.79
C PRO A 752 -48.90 -22.33 -14.71
N ILE A 753 -49.32 -22.17 -13.45
CA ILE A 753 -48.37 -22.01 -12.33
C ILE A 753 -47.44 -23.23 -12.18
N SER A 754 -47.91 -24.43 -12.53
CA SER A 754 -47.15 -25.68 -12.50
C SER A 754 -45.99 -25.73 -13.50
N GLU A 755 -46.00 -24.88 -14.54
CA GLU A 755 -44.88 -24.79 -15.50
C GLU A 755 -43.77 -23.84 -15.03
N VAL A 756 -44.11 -22.89 -14.15
CA VAL A 756 -43.22 -21.82 -13.70
C VAL A 756 -42.75 -22.00 -12.27
N ILE A 757 -43.53 -22.72 -11.45
CA ILE A 757 -43.14 -23.22 -10.13
C ILE A 757 -43.21 -24.74 -10.20
N SER A 758 -42.05 -25.41 -10.18
CA SER A 758 -41.98 -26.84 -10.46
C SER A 758 -40.87 -27.54 -9.70
N ALA A 759 -41.27 -28.63 -9.04
CA ALA A 759 -40.44 -29.57 -8.30
C ALA A 759 -40.24 -30.89 -9.06
N SER A 760 -40.40 -30.88 -10.39
CA SER A 760 -40.44 -32.12 -11.18
C SER A 760 -39.10 -32.84 -11.27
N SER A 761 -39.16 -34.15 -11.50
CA SER A 761 -38.03 -34.97 -11.93
C SER A 761 -38.30 -35.64 -13.29
N GLU A 762 -37.28 -35.74 -14.15
CA GLU A 762 -37.43 -36.39 -15.47
C GLU A 762 -37.53 -37.92 -15.34
N PHE A 763 -36.70 -38.53 -14.49
CA PHE A 763 -36.65 -39.98 -14.27
C PHE A 763 -36.90 -40.41 -12.82
N GLY A 764 -36.88 -39.46 -11.87
CA GLY A 764 -37.15 -39.71 -10.46
C GLY A 764 -38.59 -39.39 -10.07
N LEU A 765 -38.85 -39.35 -8.76
CA LEU A 765 -40.14 -38.89 -8.23
C LEU A 765 -40.20 -37.36 -8.23
N ASP A 766 -41.34 -36.81 -8.59
CA ASP A 766 -41.62 -35.38 -8.44
C ASP A 766 -41.65 -34.99 -6.96
N GLY A 767 -41.07 -33.84 -6.63
CA GLY A 767 -41.21 -33.22 -5.32
C GLY A 767 -42.55 -32.51 -5.15
N ILE A 768 -42.85 -32.08 -3.93
CA ILE A 768 -44.12 -31.43 -3.60
C ILE A 768 -43.98 -29.91 -3.78
N VAL A 769 -44.96 -29.31 -4.44
CA VAL A 769 -45.15 -27.85 -4.46
C VAL A 769 -46.33 -27.51 -3.55
N ALA A 770 -46.05 -26.93 -2.38
CA ALA A 770 -47.04 -26.44 -1.43
C ALA A 770 -47.06 -24.91 -1.46
N ILE A 771 -48.23 -24.34 -1.77
CA ILE A 771 -48.49 -22.89 -1.72
C ILE A 771 -49.56 -22.67 -0.66
N GLU A 772 -49.16 -22.03 0.43
CA GLU A 772 -50.02 -21.70 1.56
C GLU A 772 -50.34 -20.20 1.52
N THR A 773 -51.63 -19.89 1.38
CA THR A 773 -52.17 -18.54 1.52
C THR A 773 -53.02 -18.49 2.78
N PRO A 774 -52.78 -17.56 3.74
CA PRO A 774 -53.65 -17.44 4.90
C PRO A 774 -55.08 -17.14 4.43
N ASP A 775 -56.06 -17.85 5.01
CA ASP A 775 -57.47 -17.57 4.77
C ASP A 775 -57.81 -16.17 5.29
N GLU A 776 -57.75 -15.15 4.44
CA GLU A 776 -58.45 -13.91 4.72
C GLU A 776 -59.95 -14.21 4.67
N ASN A 777 -60.59 -14.22 5.84
CA ASN A 777 -62.03 -14.32 5.96
C ASN A 777 -62.69 -13.06 5.38
N LEU A 778 -62.86 -13.02 4.05
CA LEU A 778 -63.55 -11.96 3.32
C LEU A 778 -65.02 -11.79 3.73
N ALA A 779 -65.58 -12.70 4.55
CA ALA A 779 -66.93 -12.55 5.09
C ALA A 779 -67.03 -11.45 6.16
N GLU A 780 -65.92 -11.05 6.81
CA GLU A 780 -65.94 -9.96 7.80
C GLU A 780 -65.74 -8.56 7.20
N SER A 781 -65.36 -8.45 5.92
CA SER A 781 -65.23 -7.19 5.19
C SER A 781 -66.35 -6.91 4.18
N LEU A 782 -67.33 -7.83 4.07
CA LEU A 782 -68.58 -7.55 3.37
C LEU A 782 -69.45 -6.63 4.24
N TYR A 783 -69.27 -5.32 4.07
CA TYR A 783 -70.28 -4.35 4.47
C TYR A 783 -71.51 -4.59 3.59
N ILE A 784 -72.53 -5.25 4.14
CA ILE A 784 -73.85 -5.30 3.52
C ILE A 784 -74.35 -3.86 3.50
N MET A 785 -74.47 -3.27 2.31
CA MET A 785 -75.12 -1.96 2.14
C MET A 785 -76.51 -2.06 2.78
N SER A 786 -76.86 -1.10 3.63
CA SER A 786 -78.19 -1.02 4.23
C SER A 786 -79.25 -1.02 3.13
N ASP A 787 -80.19 -1.96 3.20
CA ASP A 787 -81.28 -2.17 2.25
C ASP A 787 -82.40 -1.11 2.39
N SER A 788 -82.02 0.16 2.55
CA SER A 788 -82.95 1.29 2.43
C SER A 788 -82.92 1.79 0.99
N PHE A 789 -83.79 1.21 0.16
CA PHE A 789 -84.18 1.82 -1.11
C PHE A 789 -84.64 3.27 -0.85
N SER A 790 -83.89 4.25 -1.35
CA SER A 790 -84.46 5.57 -1.59
C SER A 790 -85.43 5.44 -2.76
N ASP A 791 -86.70 5.73 -2.48
CA ASP A 791 -87.79 5.73 -3.45
C ASP A 791 -87.51 6.73 -4.59
N ALA A 792 -87.08 6.21 -5.74
CA ALA A 792 -86.88 6.98 -6.97
C ALA A 792 -88.16 7.05 -7.85
N SER A 793 -89.33 6.63 -7.34
CA SER A 793 -90.61 6.68 -8.05
C SER A 793 -91.15 8.10 -8.25
N GLY A 794 -90.59 9.09 -7.55
CA GLY A 794 -90.94 10.51 -7.70
C GLY A 794 -90.12 11.29 -8.73
N LEU A 795 -89.09 10.69 -9.34
CA LEU A 795 -88.17 11.36 -10.28
C LEU A 795 -88.32 10.90 -11.75
N LEU A 796 -89.32 10.06 -12.04
CA LEU A 796 -89.63 9.59 -13.39
C LEU A 796 -90.93 10.21 -13.93
N ASN A 797 -90.83 11.43 -14.46
CA ASN A 797 -91.86 11.93 -15.38
C ASN A 797 -91.59 11.41 -16.81
N THR A 798 -92.35 10.36 -17.12
CA THR A 798 -93.00 9.97 -18.38
C THR A 798 -92.24 10.14 -19.73
N PRO A 799 -92.00 9.03 -20.46
CA PRO A 799 -91.34 9.04 -21.77
C PRO A 799 -92.17 9.66 -22.91
N CYS A 800 -91.51 10.42 -23.78
CA CYS A 800 -92.08 11.16 -24.91
C CYS A 800 -92.64 10.31 -26.09
N SER A 801 -92.87 9.01 -25.94
CA SER A 801 -93.37 8.14 -27.03
C SER A 801 -94.90 7.99 -27.09
N HIS A 802 -95.66 8.78 -26.33
CA HIS A 802 -97.12 8.88 -26.47
C HIS A 802 -97.60 10.32 -26.66
N ARG A 803 -97.10 10.98 -27.72
CA ARG A 803 -97.73 12.17 -28.31
C ARG A 803 -97.64 12.07 -29.84
N ILE A 804 -98.63 11.43 -30.48
CA ILE A 804 -98.88 11.61 -31.93
C ILE A 804 -100.24 12.29 -32.09
N ALA A 805 -100.18 13.53 -32.59
CA ALA A 805 -101.18 14.30 -33.35
C ALA A 805 -100.70 15.77 -33.24
N THR A 806 -100.39 16.55 -34.26
CA THR A 806 -100.58 16.55 -35.72
C THR A 806 -99.64 17.64 -36.25
N ASN A 807 -99.11 17.47 -37.47
CA ASN A 807 -98.30 18.43 -38.24
C ASN A 807 -96.79 18.48 -37.91
N LEU A 808 -95.98 17.78 -38.72
CA LEU A 808 -94.92 18.33 -39.60
C LEU A 808 -93.76 17.34 -39.83
N SER A 809 -93.16 17.46 -41.00
CA SER A 809 -92.22 16.56 -41.68
C SER A 809 -91.03 16.05 -40.84
N SER A 810 -90.66 14.78 -41.02
CA SER A 810 -89.39 14.24 -40.58
C SER A 810 -88.34 14.29 -41.70
N PHE A 811 -87.12 14.62 -41.33
CA PHE A 811 -85.93 14.64 -42.17
C PHE A 811 -85.09 13.42 -41.83
N THR A 812 -84.79 12.56 -42.80
CA THR A 812 -83.93 11.40 -42.64
C THR A 812 -82.61 11.65 -43.36
N ILE A 813 -81.50 11.68 -42.61
CA ILE A 813 -80.15 11.55 -43.19
C ILE A 813 -79.72 10.09 -43.07
N LYS A 814 -79.50 9.47 -44.23
CA LYS A 814 -78.83 8.17 -44.39
C LYS A 814 -77.36 8.31 -43.99
N VAL A 815 -76.89 7.35 -43.21
CA VAL A 815 -75.48 7.23 -42.81
C VAL A 815 -74.65 6.85 -44.04
N SER A 816 -73.62 7.66 -44.33
CA SER A 816 -72.50 7.27 -45.17
C SER A 816 -71.33 6.95 -44.25
N GLU A 817 -70.97 5.67 -44.28
CA GLU A 817 -69.63 5.12 -44.10
C GLU A 817 -68.91 5.33 -42.76
N GLY A 818 -68.81 4.22 -42.01
CA GLY A 818 -67.47 3.74 -41.66
C GLY A 818 -67.07 3.65 -40.20
N VAL A 819 -67.88 3.06 -39.30
CA VAL A 819 -67.34 2.43 -38.08
C VAL A 819 -68.15 1.18 -37.71
N PRO A 820 -67.57 -0.03 -37.72
CA PRO A 820 -68.18 -1.24 -37.13
C PRO A 820 -68.14 -1.17 -35.60
N SER A 821 -69.26 -1.52 -34.97
CA SER A 821 -69.41 -1.66 -33.52
C SER A 821 -69.36 -3.13 -33.11
N SER A 822 -68.18 -3.70 -32.83
CA SER A 822 -67.98 -4.77 -31.83
C SER A 822 -66.50 -5.18 -31.71
N PHE A 823 -66.15 -5.69 -30.53
CA PHE A 823 -64.79 -5.96 -30.03
C PHE A 823 -64.20 -7.31 -30.50
N ALA A 824 -64.66 -7.86 -31.63
CA ALA A 824 -64.18 -9.15 -32.11
C ALA A 824 -64.16 -9.18 -33.63
N ASP A 825 -63.14 -8.56 -34.25
CA ASP A 825 -62.66 -9.04 -35.54
C ASP A 825 -61.22 -8.61 -35.85
N TYR A 826 -60.53 -9.45 -36.64
CA TYR A 826 -59.12 -9.32 -37.01
C TYR A 826 -58.85 -8.05 -37.84
N LEU A 827 -57.76 -7.34 -37.53
CA LEU A 827 -57.24 -6.23 -38.32
C LEU A 827 -56.29 -6.73 -39.43
N PRO A 828 -56.64 -6.62 -40.72
CA PRO A 828 -55.65 -6.67 -41.79
C PRO A 828 -54.89 -5.34 -41.86
N SER A 829 -53.56 -5.42 -42.02
CA SER A 829 -52.67 -4.29 -42.28
C SER A 829 -53.08 -3.53 -43.55
N GLY A 830 -53.18 -2.21 -43.46
CA GLY A 830 -53.58 -1.33 -44.55
C GLY A 830 -52.58 -1.29 -45.74
N PRO A 831 -53.04 -0.93 -46.94
CA PRO A 831 -52.24 -0.98 -48.16
C PRO A 831 -51.25 0.20 -48.23
N LEU A 832 -49.97 -0.11 -48.47
CA LEU A 832 -49.02 0.85 -49.03
C LEU A 832 -49.35 1.00 -50.52
N LEU A 833 -50.15 2.00 -50.86
CA LEU A 833 -50.32 2.44 -52.24
C LEU A 833 -49.18 3.38 -52.63
N ALA A 834 -48.47 2.94 -53.65
CA ALA A 834 -47.44 3.65 -54.36
C ALA A 834 -47.99 4.91 -55.04
N GLU A 835 -47.27 6.03 -54.91
CA GLU A 835 -47.26 7.06 -55.94
C GLU A 835 -45.93 6.94 -56.70
N GLN A 836 -46.05 6.68 -57.99
CA GLN A 836 -44.97 6.61 -58.94
C GLN A 836 -45.14 7.75 -59.96
N LEU A 837 -44.00 8.32 -60.39
CA LEU A 837 -43.69 9.03 -61.66
C LEU A 837 -43.53 10.56 -61.53
N ASP A 838 -42.47 11.21 -62.04
CA ASP A 838 -41.41 10.75 -62.95
C ASP A 838 -40.14 11.63 -62.88
N MET A 839 -39.05 11.08 -63.39
CA MET A 839 -37.67 11.56 -63.42
C MET A 839 -37.40 12.76 -64.35
N LYS A 840 -36.36 13.57 -64.01
CA LYS A 840 -35.22 13.85 -64.91
C LYS A 840 -33.98 14.46 -64.19
N ALA A 841 -32.96 13.61 -64.06
CA ALA A 841 -31.49 13.76 -64.23
C ALA A 841 -30.76 15.10 -63.93
N GLN A 842 -29.66 15.08 -63.15
CA GLN A 842 -28.26 14.82 -63.58
C GLN A 842 -27.21 15.04 -62.46
N LEU A 843 -26.26 14.08 -62.37
CA LEU A 843 -24.79 14.20 -62.08
C LEU A 843 -24.27 14.80 -60.75
N SER A 844 -23.61 13.98 -59.90
CA SER A 844 -22.14 13.75 -59.91
C SER A 844 -21.60 13.01 -58.67
N MET A 845 -20.98 11.84 -58.91
CA MET A 845 -19.71 11.31 -58.35
C MET A 845 -19.25 11.62 -56.91
N ASN A 846 -19.13 10.58 -56.06
CA ASN A 846 -17.85 9.88 -55.74
C ASN A 846 -17.96 9.01 -54.47
N TRP A 847 -17.69 7.71 -54.59
CA TRP A 847 -17.50 6.79 -53.46
C TRP A 847 -16.27 5.91 -53.73
N THR A 848 -15.36 5.86 -52.75
CA THR A 848 -14.18 4.96 -52.72
C THR A 848 -14.33 3.98 -51.55
N PRO A 849 -14.14 2.67 -51.73
CA PRO A 849 -14.20 1.69 -50.64
C PRO A 849 -12.81 1.41 -50.03
N PRO A 850 -12.72 0.96 -48.75
CA PRO A 850 -11.50 0.42 -48.19
C PRO A 850 -11.35 -1.08 -48.50
N THR A 851 -10.14 -1.45 -48.91
CA THR A 851 -9.69 -2.82 -49.18
C THR A 851 -8.96 -3.45 -47.99
N ASN A 852 -9.03 -4.79 -47.95
CA ASN A 852 -8.06 -5.78 -47.45
C ASN A 852 -8.12 -6.27 -45.99
N ILE A 853 -7.77 -7.52 -45.66
CA ILE A 853 -7.78 -8.88 -46.27
C ILE A 853 -7.42 -9.80 -45.08
N TYR A 854 -8.04 -10.97 -44.93
CA TYR A 854 -7.39 -12.15 -44.35
C TYR A 854 -7.47 -13.31 -45.35
N LYS A 855 -6.30 -13.76 -45.80
CA LYS A 855 -6.07 -14.88 -46.71
C LYS A 855 -6.40 -16.21 -46.03
N VAL A 856 -7.23 -17.02 -46.68
CA VAL A 856 -7.24 -18.48 -46.50
C VAL A 856 -6.72 -19.10 -47.80
N LYS A 857 -5.75 -20.00 -47.67
CA LYS A 857 -5.22 -20.84 -48.75
C LYS A 857 -6.27 -21.84 -49.20
N SER A 858 -6.55 -21.88 -50.49
CA SER A 858 -6.71 -23.15 -51.21
C SER A 858 -6.41 -22.94 -52.69
N SER A 859 -5.50 -23.78 -53.16
CA SER A 859 -5.07 -23.94 -54.53
C SER A 859 -6.14 -24.68 -55.33
N CYS A 860 -6.60 -24.10 -56.44
CA CYS A 860 -6.90 -24.87 -57.65
C CYS A 860 -6.90 -23.94 -58.87
N SER A 861 -6.63 -24.55 -60.01
CA SER A 861 -6.01 -23.98 -61.20
C SER A 861 -6.99 -23.52 -62.29
N LEU A 862 -6.47 -22.58 -63.09
CA LEU A 862 -6.56 -22.47 -64.55
C LEU A 862 -7.76 -21.79 -65.25
N SER A 863 -7.35 -20.98 -66.23
CA SER A 863 -8.08 -20.36 -67.36
C SER A 863 -9.02 -19.21 -66.97
N GLY A 864 -9.05 -18.07 -67.64
CA GLY A 864 -8.43 -17.66 -68.89
C GLY A 864 -9.31 -16.59 -69.53
N GLN A 865 -8.64 -15.61 -70.16
CA GLN A 865 -9.16 -14.62 -71.11
C GLN A 865 -9.77 -13.29 -70.63
N LEU A 866 -9.02 -12.27 -71.03
CA LEU A 866 -9.24 -10.82 -71.09
C LEU A 866 -10.35 -10.39 -72.06
N MET A 867 -10.86 -9.18 -71.79
CA MET A 867 -11.10 -8.00 -72.66
C MET A 867 -12.47 -7.43 -72.29
N ILE A 868 -12.63 -6.20 -71.77
CA ILE A 868 -11.89 -4.93 -71.95
C ILE A 868 -11.80 -4.21 -70.60
#